data_AF-A0A945PBZ3-F1
#
_entry.id   AF-A0A945PBZ3-F1
#
_cell.length_a   1.000
_cell.length_b   1.000
_cell.length_c   1.000
_cell.angle_alpha   90.00
_cell.angle_beta   90.00
_cell.angle_gamma   90.00
#
_symmetry.space_group_name_H-M   'P 1'
#
loop_
_entity.id
_entity.type
_entity.pdbx_description
1 polymer ?
#
loop_
_entity_poly.entity_id
_entity_poly.type
_entity_poly.pdbx_seq_one_letter_code
_entity_poly.pdbx_strand_id
1 'polypeptide(L)'
;MPPDLQAALAEVRERLDEIFLRYDEAAAELLRVALLDGHFAGEPAGRVDWPVYAQGSVDVDGLKQRQWLITTIYDGIPPRREQRLGDAHDRYRRLEPTYHTANIAFLDLRQQFIAAAHGDEAEFGQLYHSVYLDALARPNPIPLDEGESALVDFKVARAPLAHAAAVAGKISSTPAEDDPRWNDIYDLKGYGQASLRTQLRRIADHVVDFLAAGEHLAIRYNTFSNFIWFGIAVWKVVTDVELLAEALRGKVAERWRTKLLDYVRLLQGMLLKFLEAHLEDPAQIRPRDYWYGQQYSYLTRDMIDLTRELVKGARRLQRRGKVDLPQVLLPPLLAGEAKGRFVDYPHVGASGEHNKWSRRLKLMKWVGLFRQRVQHTVRLKAEKRSTEETLQSSWDAASDWGRRTLDLFDVDLKITIDPRFADMAARLELASGKRRVVFFPTHQSLLDHPVMYSTLSSPQMIEAMGWDGPQPCSMLARAGLTTPTDLKVAGRTISLIGVDAKTADRLLEEIDGYVILDRSDESAAPTARFAKVLEERPGVVYGAGTTSAYDLQVLPMQHALFAYLPADIVLVPIAMRGIHQLWPKCPAGNSNIRPGSVEVIVSPPIPGETTLLPRKRALRTQLEPATLFQAIHIAELLNPDP
;
A
#
# COMPACT_ATOMS: atom_id res chain seq x y z
N MET A 1 -1.77 0.32 31.09
CA MET A 1 -2.40 0.11 29.77
C MET A 1 -2.94 1.46 29.34
N PRO A 2 -2.64 1.94 28.14
CA PRO A 2 -3.20 3.18 27.59
C PRO A 2 -4.74 3.22 27.74
N PRO A 3 -5.37 4.39 27.93
CA PRO A 3 -6.83 4.51 28.12
C PRO A 3 -7.63 3.83 27.01
N ASP A 4 -7.21 3.98 25.75
CA ASP A 4 -7.91 3.41 24.59
C ASP A 4 -7.90 1.87 24.59
N LEU A 5 -6.80 1.27 25.05
CA LEU A 5 -6.68 -0.18 25.21
C LEU A 5 -7.49 -0.70 26.42
N GLN A 6 -7.73 0.14 27.44
CA GLN A 6 -8.62 -0.24 28.55
C GLN A 6 -10.09 -0.25 28.12
N ALA A 7 -10.50 0.73 27.30
CA ALA A 7 -11.84 0.76 26.71
C ALA A 7 -12.06 -0.43 25.77
N ALA A 8 -11.10 -0.70 24.88
CA ALA A 8 -11.16 -1.87 24.00
C ALA A 8 -11.20 -3.20 24.77
N LEU A 9 -10.45 -3.31 25.88
CA LEU A 9 -10.49 -4.48 26.73
C LEU A 9 -11.84 -4.64 27.45
N ALA A 10 -12.49 -3.54 27.86
CA ALA A 10 -13.82 -3.61 28.46
C ALA A 10 -14.85 -4.15 27.45
N GLU A 11 -14.84 -3.65 26.22
CA GLU A 11 -15.69 -4.15 25.13
C GLU A 11 -15.43 -5.64 24.84
N VAL A 12 -14.16 -6.05 24.78
CA VAL A 12 -13.77 -7.47 24.59
C VAL A 12 -14.30 -8.34 25.73
N ARG A 13 -14.23 -7.86 26.99
CA ARG A 13 -14.71 -8.61 28.15
C ARG A 13 -16.22 -8.84 28.15
N GLU A 14 -16.99 -7.89 27.62
CA GLU A 14 -18.44 -8.01 27.48
C GLU A 14 -18.86 -9.06 26.42
N ARG A 15 -17.94 -9.44 25.51
CA ARG A 15 -18.22 -10.32 24.37
C ARG A 15 -17.33 -11.57 24.31
N LEU A 16 -16.79 -12.01 25.45
CA LEU A 16 -15.79 -13.09 25.48
C LEU A 16 -16.28 -14.40 24.87
N ASP A 17 -17.50 -14.83 25.20
CA ASP A 17 -18.05 -16.09 24.69
C ASP A 17 -18.20 -16.06 23.16
N GLU A 18 -18.64 -14.92 22.62
CA GLU A 18 -18.72 -14.69 21.17
C GLU A 18 -17.32 -14.72 20.53
N ILE A 19 -16.34 -14.06 21.14
CA ILE A 19 -14.97 -14.02 20.64
C ILE A 19 -14.36 -15.42 20.62
N PHE A 20 -14.58 -16.24 21.67
CA PHE A 20 -14.08 -17.61 21.71
C PHE A 20 -14.66 -18.48 20.61
N LEU A 21 -15.99 -18.45 20.44
CA LEU A 21 -16.66 -19.22 19.39
C LEU A 21 -16.11 -18.85 18.02
N ARG A 22 -16.10 -17.55 17.70
CA ARG A 22 -15.65 -17.05 16.38
C ARG A 22 -14.18 -17.31 16.13
N TYR A 23 -13.34 -17.23 17.16
CA TYR A 23 -11.92 -17.54 17.07
C TYR A 23 -11.67 -19.02 16.78
N ASP A 24 -12.42 -19.92 17.43
CA ASP A 24 -12.30 -21.36 17.17
C ASP A 24 -12.83 -21.76 15.79
N GLU A 25 -13.94 -21.17 15.35
CA GLU A 25 -14.47 -21.35 13.98
C GLU A 25 -13.45 -20.92 12.93
N ALA A 26 -12.93 -19.69 13.07
CA ALA A 26 -11.92 -19.15 12.18
C ALA A 26 -10.63 -20.00 12.17
N ALA A 27 -10.18 -20.46 13.34
CA ALA A 27 -9.00 -21.30 13.45
C ALA A 27 -9.17 -22.64 12.72
N ALA A 28 -10.33 -23.28 12.89
CA ALA A 28 -10.66 -24.53 12.22
C ALA A 28 -10.72 -24.37 10.69
N GLU A 29 -11.26 -23.27 10.18
CA GLU A 29 -11.30 -23.00 8.74
C GLU A 29 -9.90 -22.72 8.17
N LEU A 30 -9.10 -21.89 8.84
CA LEU A 30 -7.72 -21.61 8.42
C LEU A 30 -6.84 -22.88 8.44
N LEU A 31 -7.10 -23.82 9.35
CA LEU A 31 -6.42 -25.11 9.36
C LEU A 31 -6.77 -25.98 8.16
N ARG A 32 -8.02 -25.95 7.69
CA ARG A 32 -8.40 -26.64 6.44
C ARG A 32 -7.65 -26.07 5.25
N VAL A 33 -7.48 -24.74 5.19
CA VAL A 33 -6.66 -24.10 4.15
C VAL A 33 -5.20 -24.54 4.28
N ALA A 34 -4.62 -24.54 5.49
CA ALA A 34 -3.25 -24.97 5.71
C ALA A 34 -3.00 -26.45 5.37
N LEU A 35 -4.00 -27.31 5.56
CA LEU A 35 -3.99 -28.71 5.12
C LEU A 35 -3.87 -28.82 3.60
N LEU A 36 -4.71 -28.08 2.86
CA LEU A 36 -4.69 -28.04 1.39
C LEU A 36 -3.39 -27.41 0.85
N ASP A 37 -2.82 -26.44 1.57
CA ASP A 37 -1.52 -25.83 1.27
C ASP A 37 -0.32 -26.74 1.62
N GLY A 38 -0.58 -27.95 2.14
CA GLY A 38 0.42 -28.98 2.39
C GLY A 38 1.29 -28.74 3.63
N HIS A 39 0.86 -27.93 4.61
CA HIS A 39 1.62 -27.73 5.85
C HIS A 39 1.74 -28.99 6.71
N PHE A 40 0.77 -29.90 6.62
CA PHE A 40 0.70 -31.13 7.43
C PHE A 40 0.73 -32.38 6.55
N ALA A 41 1.40 -32.32 5.41
CA ALA A 41 1.52 -33.46 4.50
C ALA A 41 2.08 -34.69 5.25
N GLY A 42 1.34 -35.81 5.20
CA GLY A 42 1.70 -37.05 5.88
C GLY A 42 1.15 -37.21 7.30
N GLU A 43 0.49 -36.19 7.88
CA GLU A 43 -0.15 -36.30 9.19
C GLU A 43 -1.54 -36.97 9.10
N PRO A 44 -1.98 -37.73 10.13
CA PRO A 44 -3.32 -38.31 10.17
C PRO A 44 -4.43 -37.26 10.24
N ALA A 45 -5.58 -37.53 9.59
CA ALA A 45 -6.70 -36.59 9.48
C ALA A 45 -7.24 -36.04 10.83
N GLY A 46 -7.21 -36.84 11.91
CA GLY A 46 -7.66 -36.40 13.25
C GLY A 46 -6.57 -35.72 14.11
N ARG A 47 -5.32 -35.67 13.63
CA ARG A 47 -4.24 -34.96 14.34
C ARG A 47 -4.29 -33.46 14.09
N VAL A 48 -4.95 -33.00 13.03
CA VAL A 48 -4.95 -31.58 12.62
C VAL A 48 -6.20 -30.84 13.09
N ASP A 49 -6.96 -31.43 14.02
CA ASP A 49 -8.14 -30.82 14.61
C ASP A 49 -7.78 -29.70 15.58
N TRP A 50 -8.51 -28.57 15.49
CA TRP A 50 -8.38 -27.47 16.43
C TRP A 50 -9.02 -27.81 17.77
N PRO A 51 -8.27 -27.82 18.89
CA PRO A 51 -8.86 -27.97 20.21
C PRO A 51 -9.70 -26.73 20.53
N VAL A 52 -11.00 -26.87 20.80
CA VAL A 52 -11.93 -25.74 21.04
C VAL A 52 -12.01 -25.34 22.52
N TYR A 53 -12.41 -24.10 22.79
CA TYR A 53 -12.74 -23.63 24.14
C TYR A 53 -14.01 -24.35 24.63
N ALA A 54 -13.86 -25.19 25.66
CA ALA A 54 -14.96 -25.77 26.40
C ALA A 54 -15.16 -24.98 27.72
N GLN A 55 -16.35 -24.41 27.92
CA GLN A 55 -16.67 -23.57 29.09
C GLN A 55 -15.65 -22.43 29.32
N GLY A 56 -15.17 -21.81 28.24
CA GLY A 56 -14.23 -20.69 28.29
C GLY A 56 -12.76 -21.07 28.56
N SER A 57 -12.41 -22.35 28.48
CA SER A 57 -11.03 -22.82 28.67
C SER A 57 -10.64 -23.95 27.72
N VAL A 58 -9.33 -24.11 27.51
CA VAL A 58 -8.73 -25.28 26.84
C VAL A 58 -7.76 -25.88 27.84
N ASP A 59 -7.76 -27.20 27.95
CA ASP A 59 -6.82 -27.89 28.83
C ASP A 59 -5.37 -27.79 28.31
N VAL A 60 -4.42 -28.22 29.13
CA VAL A 60 -2.99 -28.09 28.81
C VAL A 60 -2.60 -28.85 27.55
N ASP A 61 -3.19 -30.03 27.31
CA ASP A 61 -2.83 -30.84 26.16
C ASP A 61 -3.44 -30.28 24.86
N GLY A 62 -4.65 -29.73 24.93
CA GLY A 62 -5.22 -28.92 23.86
C GLY A 62 -4.41 -27.66 23.57
N LEU A 63 -3.88 -26.97 24.59
CA LEU A 63 -3.00 -25.81 24.39
C LEU A 63 -1.66 -26.18 23.73
N LYS A 64 -1.06 -27.33 24.11
CA LYS A 64 0.13 -27.86 23.42
C LYS A 64 -0.17 -28.22 21.97
N GLN A 65 -1.32 -28.83 21.72
CA GLN A 65 -1.78 -29.17 20.37
C GLN A 65 -1.97 -27.91 19.51
N ARG A 66 -2.64 -26.87 20.03
CA ARG A 66 -2.72 -25.55 19.36
C ARG A 66 -1.34 -25.00 19.05
N GLN A 67 -0.40 -25.04 20.01
CA GLN A 67 0.96 -24.58 19.79
C GLN A 67 1.66 -25.34 18.65
N TRP A 68 1.54 -26.67 18.60
CA TRP A 68 2.12 -27.47 17.52
C TRP A 68 1.54 -27.10 16.14
N LEU A 69 0.21 -26.98 16.04
CA LEU A 69 -0.48 -26.58 14.81
C LEU A 69 0.03 -25.24 14.29
N ILE A 70 0.03 -24.22 15.15
CA ILE A 70 0.41 -22.85 14.77
C ILE A 70 1.91 -22.73 14.50
N THR A 71 2.75 -23.47 15.22
CA THR A 71 4.20 -23.49 14.96
C THR A 71 4.50 -24.10 13.60
N THR A 72 3.83 -25.21 13.24
CA THR A 72 4.02 -25.89 11.95
C THR A 72 3.65 -24.97 10.78
N ILE A 73 2.55 -24.21 10.91
CA ILE A 73 2.18 -23.21 9.90
C ILE A 73 3.23 -22.09 9.87
N TYR A 74 3.51 -21.48 11.03
CA TYR A 74 4.44 -20.36 11.18
C TYR A 74 5.81 -20.64 10.54
N ASP A 75 6.40 -21.80 10.79
CA ASP A 75 7.71 -22.20 10.25
C ASP A 75 7.66 -22.49 8.74
N GLY A 76 6.51 -22.97 8.23
CA GLY A 76 6.33 -23.33 6.82
C GLY A 76 6.05 -22.15 5.88
N ILE A 77 5.60 -21.00 6.41
CA ILE A 77 5.17 -19.85 5.60
C ILE A 77 6.31 -19.11 4.89
N PRO A 78 7.43 -18.73 5.54
CA PRO A 78 8.48 -17.97 4.88
C PRO A 78 8.98 -18.58 3.55
N PRO A 79 9.38 -19.88 3.48
CA PRO A 79 9.85 -20.45 2.21
C PRO A 79 8.76 -20.50 1.13
N ARG A 80 7.50 -20.79 1.48
CA ARG A 80 6.37 -20.81 0.53
C ARG A 80 6.09 -19.42 -0.03
N ARG A 81 6.08 -18.40 0.85
CA ARG A 81 5.95 -16.99 0.49
C ARG A 81 7.05 -16.61 -0.51
N GLU A 82 8.31 -16.88 -0.17
CA GLU A 82 9.45 -16.51 -1.02
C GLU A 82 9.40 -17.16 -2.40
N GLN A 83 9.05 -18.44 -2.48
CA GLN A 83 8.89 -19.15 -3.74
C GLN A 83 7.76 -18.55 -4.58
N ARG A 84 6.54 -18.46 -4.04
CA ARG A 84 5.37 -17.97 -4.77
C ARG A 84 5.52 -16.51 -5.21
N LEU A 85 6.10 -15.65 -4.36
CA LEU A 85 6.39 -14.26 -4.74
C LEU A 85 7.48 -14.18 -5.80
N GLY A 86 8.51 -15.02 -5.69
CA GLY A 86 9.55 -15.16 -6.70
C GLY A 86 8.99 -15.47 -8.07
N ASP A 87 8.19 -16.52 -8.17
CA ASP A 87 7.60 -16.98 -9.44
C ASP A 87 6.71 -15.89 -10.08
N ALA A 88 5.96 -15.15 -9.26
CA ALA A 88 5.10 -14.07 -9.74
C ALA A 88 5.90 -12.83 -10.16
N HIS A 89 6.93 -12.47 -9.40
CA HIS A 89 7.84 -11.38 -9.75
C HIS A 89 8.60 -11.69 -11.05
N ASP A 90 9.10 -12.91 -11.22
CA ASP A 90 9.81 -13.29 -12.45
C ASP A 90 8.88 -13.24 -13.65
N ARG A 91 7.60 -13.64 -13.50
CA ARG A 91 6.59 -13.48 -14.56
C ARG A 91 6.34 -12.00 -14.87
N TYR A 92 6.17 -11.17 -13.85
CA TYR A 92 6.00 -9.73 -13.99
C TYR A 92 7.18 -9.10 -14.75
N ARG A 93 8.43 -9.35 -14.32
CA ARG A 93 9.64 -8.81 -14.96
C ARG A 93 9.85 -9.31 -16.39
N ARG A 94 9.44 -10.55 -16.71
CA ARG A 94 9.49 -11.06 -18.10
C ARG A 94 8.55 -10.31 -19.05
N LEU A 95 7.39 -9.87 -18.58
CA LEU A 95 6.37 -9.20 -19.40
C LEU A 95 6.52 -7.68 -19.42
N GLU A 96 7.21 -7.11 -18.45
CA GLU A 96 7.42 -5.66 -18.33
C GLU A 96 7.98 -4.99 -19.60
N PRO A 97 9.03 -5.50 -20.27
CA PRO A 97 9.53 -4.88 -21.50
C PRO A 97 8.47 -4.81 -22.61
N THR A 98 7.73 -5.90 -22.79
CA THR A 98 6.67 -6.01 -23.80
C THR A 98 5.53 -5.03 -23.54
N TYR A 99 5.17 -4.82 -22.27
CA TYR A 99 4.19 -3.81 -21.88
C TYR A 99 4.63 -2.38 -22.24
N HIS A 100 5.88 -2.02 -21.95
CA HIS A 100 6.40 -0.70 -22.33
C HIS A 100 6.45 -0.54 -23.86
N THR A 101 6.88 -1.57 -24.59
CA THR A 101 6.85 -1.56 -26.06
C THR A 101 5.41 -1.41 -26.59
N ALA A 102 4.42 -2.03 -25.94
CA ALA A 102 3.01 -1.87 -26.30
C ALA A 102 2.49 -0.44 -26.08
N ASN A 103 2.85 0.19 -24.95
CA ASN A 103 2.50 1.59 -24.69
C ASN A 103 3.14 2.55 -25.69
N ILE A 104 4.40 2.33 -26.06
CA ILE A 104 5.08 3.09 -27.13
C ILE A 104 4.34 2.92 -28.46
N ALA A 105 4.07 1.66 -28.84
CA ALA A 105 3.37 1.36 -30.09
C ALA A 105 1.96 1.96 -30.13
N PHE A 106 1.24 2.00 -29.01
CA PHE A 106 -0.05 2.67 -28.89
C PHE A 106 0.04 4.17 -29.20
N LEU A 107 1.01 4.87 -28.61
CA LEU A 107 1.19 6.30 -28.81
C LEU A 107 1.62 6.62 -30.26
N ASP A 108 2.56 5.85 -30.80
CA ASP A 108 3.03 5.99 -32.19
C ASP A 108 1.87 5.73 -33.17
N LEU A 109 1.07 4.68 -32.94
CA LEU A 109 -0.09 4.35 -33.77
C LEU A 109 -1.18 5.42 -33.72
N ARG A 110 -1.45 5.97 -32.52
CA ARG A 110 -2.39 7.10 -32.36
C ARG A 110 -1.93 8.30 -33.19
N GLN A 111 -0.64 8.63 -33.12
CA GLN A 111 -0.08 9.74 -33.88
C GLN A 111 -0.20 9.51 -35.40
N GLN A 112 0.12 8.30 -35.88
CA GLN A 112 -0.04 7.95 -37.30
C GLN A 112 -1.51 8.02 -37.75
N PHE A 113 -2.44 7.52 -36.94
CA PHE A 113 -3.88 7.55 -37.22
C PHE A 113 -4.40 8.99 -37.39
N ILE A 114 -4.02 9.89 -36.48
CA ILE A 114 -4.42 11.31 -36.53
C ILE A 114 -3.75 12.03 -37.69
N ALA A 115 -2.45 11.78 -37.92
CA ALA A 115 -1.72 12.40 -39.03
C ALA A 115 -2.26 11.99 -40.41
N ALA A 116 -2.82 10.78 -40.52
CA ALA A 116 -3.50 10.30 -41.72
C ALA A 116 -4.94 10.85 -41.88
N ALA A 117 -5.41 11.70 -40.95
CA ALA A 117 -6.77 12.24 -40.92
C ALA A 117 -7.89 11.18 -40.89
N HIS A 118 -7.63 10.01 -40.29
CA HIS A 118 -8.60 8.93 -40.12
C HIS A 118 -9.56 9.12 -38.93
N GLY A 119 -9.30 10.15 -38.11
CA GLY A 119 -10.13 10.55 -36.97
C GLY A 119 -9.32 11.31 -35.91
N ASP A 120 -9.93 11.54 -34.75
CA ASP A 120 -9.29 12.20 -33.60
C ASP A 120 -8.83 11.21 -32.49
N GLU A 121 -8.26 11.74 -31.39
CA GLU A 121 -7.83 10.93 -30.23
C GLU A 121 -9.01 10.16 -29.60
N ALA A 122 -10.21 10.73 -29.59
CA ALA A 122 -11.37 10.12 -28.96
C ALA A 122 -11.91 8.95 -29.79
N GLU A 123 -11.97 9.10 -31.12
CA GLU A 123 -12.33 8.04 -32.06
C GLU A 123 -11.32 6.89 -32.00
N PHE A 124 -10.02 7.20 -32.00
CA PHE A 124 -8.97 6.19 -31.83
C PHE A 124 -9.12 5.42 -30.51
N GLY A 125 -9.38 6.14 -29.41
CA GLY A 125 -9.63 5.53 -28.10
C GLY A 125 -10.85 4.61 -28.09
N GLN A 126 -11.93 4.96 -28.79
CA GLN A 126 -13.11 4.09 -28.92
C GLN A 126 -12.79 2.78 -29.66
N LEU A 127 -12.01 2.85 -30.74
CA LEU A 127 -11.51 1.68 -31.47
C LEU A 127 -10.63 0.80 -30.56
N TYR A 128 -9.70 1.39 -29.82
CA TYR A 128 -8.87 0.61 -28.89
C TYR A 128 -9.70 -0.04 -27.78
N HIS A 129 -10.67 0.67 -27.20
CA HIS A 129 -11.51 0.13 -26.13
C HIS A 129 -12.31 -1.11 -26.54
N SER A 130 -12.71 -1.26 -27.80
CA SER A 130 -13.42 -2.48 -28.22
C SER A 130 -12.52 -3.70 -28.20
N VAL A 131 -11.32 -3.62 -28.77
CA VAL A 131 -10.38 -4.75 -28.75
C VAL A 131 -9.81 -5.00 -27.36
N TYR A 132 -9.73 -3.97 -26.51
CA TYR A 132 -9.31 -4.11 -25.12
C TYR A 132 -10.34 -4.89 -24.28
N LEU A 133 -11.65 -4.66 -24.50
CA LEU A 133 -12.70 -5.45 -23.85
C LEU A 133 -12.64 -6.93 -24.27
N ASP A 134 -12.39 -7.21 -25.55
CA ASP A 134 -12.18 -8.59 -26.03
C ASP A 134 -10.98 -9.25 -25.32
N ALA A 135 -9.87 -8.53 -25.22
CA ALA A 135 -8.66 -9.01 -24.55
C ALA A 135 -8.90 -9.27 -23.05
N LEU A 136 -9.72 -8.47 -22.37
CA LEU A 136 -10.10 -8.68 -20.97
C LEU A 136 -11.04 -9.88 -20.77
N ALA A 137 -11.88 -10.20 -21.76
CA ALA A 137 -12.84 -11.30 -21.69
C ALA A 137 -12.22 -12.69 -21.90
N ARG A 138 -10.93 -12.77 -22.27
CA ARG A 138 -10.25 -14.05 -22.50
C ARG A 138 -10.06 -14.84 -21.18
N PRO A 139 -9.96 -16.18 -21.26
CA PRO A 139 -9.66 -17.00 -20.09
C PRO A 139 -8.35 -16.56 -19.41
N ASN A 140 -8.35 -16.53 -18.07
CA ASN A 140 -7.18 -16.13 -17.29
C ASN A 140 -5.99 -17.08 -17.57
N PRO A 141 -4.81 -16.57 -17.98
CA PRO A 141 -3.65 -17.40 -18.34
C PRO A 141 -2.83 -17.87 -17.12
N ILE A 142 -3.20 -17.50 -15.90
CA ILE A 142 -2.43 -17.78 -14.69
C ILE A 142 -3.11 -18.87 -13.86
N PRO A 143 -2.58 -20.11 -13.86
CA PRO A 143 -3.10 -21.18 -13.00
C PRO A 143 -2.78 -20.91 -11.54
N LEU A 144 -3.67 -21.34 -10.65
CA LEU A 144 -3.49 -21.34 -9.19
C LEU A 144 -3.14 -22.76 -8.74
N ASP A 145 -2.26 -22.89 -7.75
CA ASP A 145 -2.07 -24.18 -7.07
C ASP A 145 -3.24 -24.51 -6.11
N GLU A 146 -3.25 -25.70 -5.52
CA GLU A 146 -4.34 -26.15 -4.63
C GLU A 146 -4.52 -25.26 -3.40
N GLY A 147 -3.41 -24.80 -2.80
CA GLY A 147 -3.46 -23.92 -1.63
C GLY A 147 -3.93 -22.51 -1.99
N GLU A 148 -3.48 -21.97 -3.13
CA GLU A 148 -3.99 -20.72 -3.67
C GLU A 148 -5.48 -20.81 -4.02
N SER A 149 -5.92 -21.92 -4.59
CA SER A 149 -7.34 -22.15 -4.89
C SER A 149 -8.17 -22.20 -3.61
N ALA A 150 -7.67 -22.87 -2.56
CA ALA A 150 -8.32 -22.90 -1.25
C ALA A 150 -8.43 -21.48 -0.63
N LEU A 151 -7.43 -20.63 -0.82
CA LEU A 151 -7.46 -19.23 -0.36
C LEU A 151 -8.48 -18.38 -1.14
N VAL A 152 -8.69 -18.67 -2.43
CA VAL A 152 -9.77 -18.06 -3.23
C VAL A 152 -11.14 -18.51 -2.74
N ASP A 153 -11.33 -19.82 -2.48
CA ASP A 153 -12.58 -20.36 -1.94
C ASP A 153 -12.88 -19.80 -0.54
N PHE A 154 -11.83 -19.58 0.26
CA PHE A 154 -11.89 -18.93 1.56
C PHE A 154 -12.05 -17.40 1.48
N LYS A 155 -12.06 -16.81 0.28
CA LYS A 155 -12.31 -15.38 0.00
C LYS A 155 -11.28 -14.40 0.54
N VAL A 156 -10.07 -14.86 0.85
CA VAL A 156 -8.92 -14.00 1.24
C VAL A 156 -7.95 -13.74 0.09
N ALA A 157 -8.21 -14.37 -1.06
CA ALA A 157 -7.51 -14.18 -2.32
C ALA A 157 -8.53 -14.18 -3.48
N ARG A 158 -8.04 -13.92 -4.69
CA ARG A 158 -8.84 -14.05 -5.93
C ARG A 158 -7.95 -14.49 -7.09
N ALA A 159 -8.55 -15.02 -8.14
CA ALA A 159 -7.84 -15.24 -9.38
C ALA A 159 -7.56 -13.91 -10.10
N PRO A 160 -6.39 -13.75 -10.76
CA PRO A 160 -6.12 -12.58 -11.60
C PRO A 160 -7.21 -12.37 -12.67
N LEU A 161 -7.49 -11.12 -12.98
CA LEU A 161 -8.49 -10.61 -13.92
C LEU A 161 -9.93 -11.12 -13.69
N ALA A 162 -10.22 -11.82 -12.60
CA ALA A 162 -11.52 -12.47 -12.40
C ALA A 162 -12.68 -11.46 -12.42
N HIS A 163 -12.48 -10.27 -11.84
CA HIS A 163 -13.47 -9.21 -11.85
C HIS A 163 -13.64 -8.62 -13.26
N ALA A 164 -12.55 -8.18 -13.90
CA ALA A 164 -12.60 -7.60 -15.24
C ALA A 164 -13.17 -8.57 -16.28
N ALA A 165 -12.76 -9.84 -16.27
CA ALA A 165 -13.25 -10.86 -17.21
C ALA A 165 -14.76 -11.11 -17.05
N ALA A 166 -15.23 -11.25 -15.81
CA ALA A 166 -16.65 -11.46 -15.50
C ALA A 166 -17.54 -10.29 -15.93
N VAL A 167 -16.98 -9.08 -15.97
CA VAL A 167 -17.67 -7.86 -16.41
C VAL A 167 -17.55 -7.66 -17.92
N ALA A 168 -16.37 -7.83 -18.50
CA ALA A 168 -16.10 -7.61 -19.91
C ALA A 168 -17.00 -8.48 -20.80
N GLY A 169 -17.20 -9.76 -20.44
CA GLY A 169 -18.10 -10.66 -21.17
C GLY A 169 -19.58 -10.25 -21.18
N LYS A 170 -19.99 -9.25 -20.38
CA LYS A 170 -21.38 -8.73 -20.30
C LYS A 170 -21.56 -7.38 -20.99
N ILE A 171 -20.48 -6.80 -21.50
CA ILE A 171 -20.47 -5.47 -22.10
C ILE A 171 -20.52 -5.62 -23.63
N SER A 172 -21.50 -4.99 -24.28
CA SER A 172 -21.49 -4.89 -25.74
C SER A 172 -20.31 -4.01 -26.20
N SER A 173 -19.51 -4.55 -27.13
CA SER A 173 -18.44 -3.84 -27.82
C SER A 173 -19.05 -2.87 -28.84
N THR A 174 -18.66 -1.62 -28.78
CA THR A 174 -18.97 -0.59 -29.78
C THR A 174 -17.66 0.18 -29.92
N PRO A 175 -17.08 0.37 -31.12
CA PRO A 175 -17.70 0.54 -32.44
C PRO A 175 -18.13 -0.76 -33.17
N ALA A 176 -18.86 -0.59 -34.28
CA ALA A 176 -19.34 -1.71 -35.10
C ALA A 176 -18.17 -2.56 -35.63
N GLU A 177 -18.35 -3.88 -35.72
CA GLU A 177 -17.35 -4.80 -36.28
C GLU A 177 -16.92 -4.42 -37.71
N ASP A 178 -17.77 -3.65 -38.40
CA ASP A 178 -17.64 -3.23 -39.81
C ASP A 178 -17.00 -1.85 -40.00
N ASP A 179 -16.32 -1.27 -38.99
CA ASP A 179 -15.62 0.01 -39.17
C ASP A 179 -14.57 -0.10 -40.31
N PRO A 180 -14.65 0.71 -41.37
CA PRO A 180 -13.79 0.56 -42.55
C PRO A 180 -12.31 0.78 -42.23
N ARG A 181 -12.02 1.58 -41.18
CA ARG A 181 -10.66 1.90 -40.74
C ARG A 181 -9.92 0.67 -40.19
N TRP A 182 -10.63 -0.41 -39.89
CA TRP A 182 -10.02 -1.64 -39.37
C TRP A 182 -8.98 -2.27 -40.28
N ASN A 183 -9.13 -2.06 -41.59
CA ASN A 183 -8.28 -2.67 -42.62
C ASN A 183 -7.11 -1.77 -43.03
N ASP A 184 -7.06 -0.53 -42.54
CA ASP A 184 -5.95 0.39 -42.82
C ASP A 184 -4.65 -0.17 -42.25
N ILE A 185 -3.57 -0.05 -43.02
CA ILE A 185 -2.28 -0.67 -42.71
C ILE A 185 -1.34 0.34 -42.06
N TYR A 186 -0.77 -0.03 -40.92
CA TYR A 186 0.19 0.76 -40.17
C TYR A 186 1.48 -0.04 -39.96
N ASP A 187 2.61 0.63 -40.06
CA ASP A 187 3.93 0.07 -39.75
C ASP A 187 4.45 0.66 -38.44
N LEU A 188 4.65 -0.22 -37.46
CA LEU A 188 5.02 0.13 -36.11
C LEU A 188 6.33 -0.55 -35.74
N LYS A 189 7.27 0.22 -35.19
CA LYS A 189 8.55 -0.31 -34.72
C LYS A 189 8.31 -1.38 -33.65
N GLY A 190 8.88 -2.57 -33.85
CA GLY A 190 8.72 -3.72 -32.95
C GLY A 190 7.43 -4.53 -33.14
N TYR A 191 6.50 -4.06 -33.97
CA TYR A 191 5.22 -4.72 -34.29
C TYR A 191 5.10 -5.07 -35.78
N GLY A 192 5.90 -4.42 -36.63
CA GLY A 192 5.89 -4.57 -38.08
C GLY A 192 4.65 -3.96 -38.72
N GLN A 193 4.42 -4.30 -39.99
CA GLN A 193 3.29 -3.83 -40.77
C GLN A 193 2.07 -4.75 -40.59
N ALA A 194 0.93 -4.18 -40.18
CA ALA A 194 -0.34 -4.90 -40.05
C ALA A 194 -1.54 -3.95 -40.08
N SER A 195 -2.76 -4.49 -40.13
CA SER A 195 -3.98 -3.69 -40.08
C SER A 195 -4.20 -3.04 -38.71
N LEU A 196 -4.94 -1.94 -38.65
CA LEU A 196 -5.28 -1.23 -37.41
C LEU A 196 -5.83 -2.19 -36.35
N ARG A 197 -6.79 -3.04 -36.74
CA ARG A 197 -7.41 -4.01 -35.82
C ARG A 197 -6.38 -4.99 -35.25
N THR A 198 -5.46 -5.44 -36.10
CA THR A 198 -4.39 -6.37 -35.70
C THR A 198 -3.41 -5.70 -34.75
N GLN A 199 -2.99 -4.46 -35.05
CA GLN A 199 -2.08 -3.71 -34.19
C GLN A 199 -2.69 -3.44 -32.81
N LEU A 200 -3.92 -2.89 -32.77
CA LEU A 200 -4.60 -2.60 -31.50
C LEU A 200 -4.86 -3.87 -30.69
N ARG A 201 -5.23 -5.00 -31.31
CA ARG A 201 -5.42 -6.27 -30.59
C ARG A 201 -4.11 -6.75 -29.97
N ARG A 202 -2.99 -6.74 -30.70
CA ARG A 202 -1.69 -7.13 -30.15
C ARG A 202 -1.25 -6.22 -28.98
N ILE A 203 -1.49 -4.91 -29.10
CA ILE A 203 -1.23 -3.95 -28.02
C ILE A 203 -2.08 -4.30 -26.80
N ALA A 204 -3.39 -4.48 -26.99
CA ALA A 204 -4.32 -4.83 -25.90
C ALA A 204 -3.94 -6.15 -25.23
N ASP A 205 -3.58 -7.19 -25.98
CA ASP A 205 -3.16 -8.49 -25.44
C ASP A 205 -1.93 -8.33 -24.54
N HIS A 206 -0.90 -7.61 -24.98
CA HIS A 206 0.30 -7.35 -24.18
C HIS A 206 0.00 -6.54 -22.91
N VAL A 207 -0.91 -5.57 -22.99
CA VAL A 207 -1.35 -4.80 -21.81
C VAL A 207 -2.11 -5.66 -20.82
N VAL A 208 -3.05 -6.49 -21.29
CA VAL A 208 -3.81 -7.41 -20.42
C VAL A 208 -2.91 -8.50 -19.83
N ASP A 209 -1.93 -9.02 -20.58
CA ASP A 209 -0.94 -9.97 -20.05
C ASP A 209 -0.16 -9.39 -18.89
N PHE A 210 0.27 -8.13 -19.01
CA PHE A 210 1.00 -7.44 -17.95
C PHE A 210 0.10 -7.08 -16.76
N LEU A 211 -1.15 -6.66 -17.00
CA LEU A 211 -2.15 -6.48 -15.94
C LEU A 211 -2.36 -7.77 -15.14
N ALA A 212 -2.52 -8.91 -15.82
CA ALA A 212 -2.67 -10.21 -15.15
C ALA A 212 -1.45 -10.56 -14.29
N ALA A 213 -0.24 -10.34 -14.81
CA ALA A 213 1.00 -10.65 -14.10
C ALA A 213 1.23 -9.71 -12.91
N GLY A 214 0.96 -8.41 -13.06
CA GLY A 214 1.02 -7.44 -11.98
C GLY A 214 0.00 -7.75 -10.89
N GLU A 215 -1.26 -7.99 -11.26
CA GLU A 215 -2.30 -8.37 -10.31
C GLU A 215 -1.96 -9.68 -9.57
N HIS A 216 -1.38 -10.67 -10.26
CA HIS A 216 -0.91 -11.90 -9.62
C HIS A 216 0.19 -11.64 -8.58
N LEU A 217 1.18 -10.79 -8.88
CA LEU A 217 2.22 -10.38 -7.93
C LEU A 217 1.60 -9.66 -6.72
N ALA A 218 0.71 -8.70 -6.94
CA ALA A 218 0.06 -7.95 -5.88
C ALA A 218 -0.83 -8.85 -5.00
N ILE A 219 -1.66 -9.72 -5.60
CA ILE A 219 -2.50 -10.68 -4.86
C ILE A 219 -1.64 -11.58 -3.99
N ARG A 220 -0.60 -12.21 -4.54
CA ARG A 220 0.31 -13.04 -3.75
C ARG A 220 1.00 -12.25 -2.66
N TYR A 221 1.46 -11.03 -2.93
CA TYR A 221 2.11 -10.20 -1.91
C TYR A 221 1.16 -9.92 -0.76
N ASN A 222 -0.06 -9.51 -1.08
CA ASN A 222 -1.03 -9.19 -0.07
C ASN A 222 -1.43 -10.46 0.72
N THR A 223 -1.77 -11.56 0.05
CA THR A 223 -2.17 -12.81 0.70
C THR A 223 -1.05 -13.43 1.54
N PHE A 224 0.17 -13.56 1.00
CA PHE A 224 1.25 -14.27 1.71
C PHE A 224 2.06 -13.38 2.65
N SER A 225 2.18 -12.07 2.39
CA SER A 225 2.91 -11.13 3.28
C SER A 225 1.97 -10.41 4.23
N ASN A 226 1.02 -9.63 3.70
CA ASN A 226 0.19 -8.75 4.52
C ASN A 226 -0.81 -9.52 5.38
N PHE A 227 -1.38 -10.62 4.85
CA PHE A 227 -2.36 -11.45 5.56
C PHE A 227 -1.68 -12.58 6.34
N ILE A 228 -1.18 -13.61 5.63
CA ILE A 228 -0.78 -14.88 6.26
C ILE A 228 0.44 -14.69 7.15
N TRP A 229 1.56 -14.16 6.64
CA TRP A 229 2.80 -14.06 7.43
C TRP A 229 2.67 -13.13 8.63
N PHE A 230 2.02 -11.98 8.46
CA PHE A 230 1.73 -11.07 9.57
C PHE A 230 0.76 -11.70 10.59
N GLY A 231 -0.37 -12.22 10.12
CA GLY A 231 -1.39 -12.82 10.98
C GLY A 231 -0.85 -13.99 11.79
N ILE A 232 -0.13 -14.92 11.15
CA ILE A 232 0.45 -16.08 11.83
C ILE A 232 1.58 -15.70 12.80
N ALA A 233 2.34 -14.64 12.52
CA ALA A 233 3.35 -14.14 13.46
C ALA A 233 2.69 -13.66 14.77
N VAL A 234 1.58 -12.93 14.69
CA VAL A 234 0.82 -12.51 15.88
C VAL A 234 0.16 -13.73 16.55
N TRP A 235 -0.47 -14.60 15.77
CA TRP A 235 -1.17 -15.78 16.27
C TRP A 235 -0.26 -16.75 17.02
N LYS A 236 0.97 -16.95 16.53
CA LYS A 236 2.01 -17.74 17.19
C LYS A 236 2.29 -17.26 18.61
N VAL A 237 2.44 -15.95 18.81
CA VAL A 237 2.68 -15.37 20.14
C VAL A 237 1.46 -15.55 21.04
N VAL A 238 0.25 -15.33 20.51
CA VAL A 238 -1.00 -15.53 21.26
C VAL A 238 -1.05 -16.96 21.79
N THR A 239 -0.87 -17.96 20.94
CA THR A 239 -0.93 -19.38 21.31
C THR A 239 0.18 -19.79 22.29
N ASP A 240 1.42 -19.36 22.07
CA ASP A 240 2.53 -19.66 22.98
C ASP A 240 2.28 -19.09 24.39
N VAL A 241 1.71 -17.89 24.44
CA VAL A 241 1.47 -17.20 25.70
C VAL A 241 0.25 -17.77 26.43
N GLU A 242 -0.75 -18.30 25.72
CA GLU A 242 -1.84 -19.06 26.36
C GLU A 242 -1.32 -20.29 27.11
N LEU A 243 -0.50 -21.11 26.45
CA LEU A 243 0.11 -22.28 27.09
C LEU A 243 0.99 -21.88 28.28
N LEU A 244 1.80 -20.84 28.13
CA LEU A 244 2.62 -20.32 29.22
C LEU A 244 1.77 -19.81 30.40
N ALA A 245 0.68 -19.08 30.12
CA ALA A 245 -0.20 -18.55 31.14
C ALA A 245 -0.82 -19.68 31.97
N GLU A 246 -1.15 -20.80 31.33
CA GLU A 246 -1.66 -21.98 32.03
C GLU A 246 -0.57 -22.66 32.88
N ALA A 247 0.63 -22.84 32.33
CA ALA A 247 1.76 -23.41 33.07
C ALA A 247 2.26 -22.55 34.25
N LEU A 248 1.89 -21.26 34.27
CA LEU A 248 2.16 -20.30 35.36
C LEU A 248 1.10 -20.33 36.47
N ARG A 249 -0.01 -21.06 36.31
CA ARG A 249 -1.07 -21.18 37.33
C ARG A 249 -0.47 -21.66 38.66
N GLY A 250 -0.74 -20.91 39.73
CA GLY A 250 -0.20 -21.18 41.08
C GLY A 250 1.30 -20.88 41.27
N LYS A 251 2.04 -20.51 40.22
CA LYS A 251 3.50 -20.20 40.29
C LYS A 251 3.81 -18.70 40.33
N VAL A 252 2.86 -17.85 39.95
CA VAL A 252 2.95 -16.39 40.01
C VAL A 252 1.68 -15.81 40.61
N ALA A 253 1.72 -14.54 41.03
CA ALA A 253 0.54 -13.86 41.53
C ALA A 253 -0.56 -13.81 40.47
N GLU A 254 -1.79 -14.21 40.85
CA GLU A 254 -2.91 -14.40 39.90
C GLU A 254 -3.18 -13.13 39.06
N ARG A 255 -3.19 -11.95 39.70
CA ARG A 255 -3.33 -10.65 39.01
C ARG A 255 -2.36 -10.44 37.83
N TRP A 256 -1.17 -11.04 37.86
CA TRP A 256 -0.18 -10.92 36.79
C TRP A 256 -0.47 -11.88 35.64
N ARG A 257 -0.94 -13.10 35.97
CA ARG A 257 -1.42 -14.09 35.02
C ARG A 257 -2.69 -13.59 34.32
N THR A 258 -3.66 -13.07 35.06
CA THR A 258 -4.90 -12.49 34.51
C THR A 258 -4.60 -11.37 33.53
N LYS A 259 -3.68 -10.46 33.86
CA LYS A 259 -3.27 -9.38 32.95
C LYS A 259 -2.64 -9.90 31.66
N LEU A 260 -1.90 -11.02 31.71
CA LEU A 260 -1.33 -11.65 30.53
C LEU A 260 -2.44 -12.21 29.63
N LEU A 261 -3.42 -12.89 30.23
CA LEU A 261 -4.59 -13.42 29.54
C LEU A 261 -5.45 -12.29 28.95
N ASP A 262 -5.63 -11.16 29.63
CA ASP A 262 -6.33 -10.00 29.08
C ASP A 262 -5.74 -9.53 27.73
N TYR A 263 -4.40 -9.50 27.63
CA TYR A 263 -3.71 -9.16 26.39
C TYR A 263 -3.87 -10.23 25.30
N VAL A 264 -3.89 -11.51 25.68
CA VAL A 264 -4.21 -12.61 24.75
C VAL A 264 -5.62 -12.40 24.19
N ARG A 265 -6.63 -12.18 25.04
CA ARG A 265 -8.03 -12.00 24.61
C ARG A 265 -8.20 -10.79 23.69
N LEU A 266 -7.52 -9.69 24.01
CA LEU A 266 -7.54 -8.50 23.16
C LEU A 266 -6.91 -8.77 21.78
N LEU A 267 -5.79 -9.50 21.72
CA LEU A 267 -5.18 -9.89 20.45
C LEU A 267 -6.05 -10.87 19.65
N GLN A 268 -6.76 -11.79 20.29
CA GLN A 268 -7.72 -12.67 19.61
C GLN A 268 -8.85 -11.87 18.95
N GLY A 269 -9.42 -10.90 19.67
CA GLY A 269 -10.42 -9.99 19.10
C GLY A 269 -9.85 -9.16 17.94
N MET A 270 -8.60 -8.70 18.04
CA MET A 270 -7.93 -7.98 16.94
C MET A 270 -7.64 -8.89 15.73
N LEU A 271 -7.25 -10.15 15.94
CA LEU A 271 -7.05 -11.14 14.88
C LEU A 271 -8.35 -11.45 14.13
N LEU A 272 -9.49 -11.51 14.84
CA LEU A 272 -10.80 -11.66 14.21
C LEU A 272 -11.16 -10.44 13.35
N LYS A 273 -11.00 -9.22 13.87
CA LYS A 273 -11.19 -7.99 13.08
C LYS A 273 -10.25 -7.93 11.88
N PHE A 274 -9.03 -8.41 12.05
CA PHE A 274 -8.04 -8.51 10.99
C PHE A 274 -8.50 -9.51 9.91
N LEU A 275 -9.01 -10.69 10.29
CA LEU A 275 -9.56 -11.66 9.34
C LEU A 275 -10.79 -11.10 8.60
N GLU A 276 -11.72 -10.45 9.31
CA GLU A 276 -12.89 -9.80 8.70
C GLU A 276 -12.49 -8.80 7.61
N ALA A 277 -11.46 -7.99 7.87
CA ALA A 277 -10.92 -7.04 6.89
C ALA A 277 -10.38 -7.70 5.61
N HIS A 278 -9.94 -8.96 5.68
CA HIS A 278 -9.44 -9.70 4.52
C HIS A 278 -10.53 -10.48 3.78
N LEU A 279 -11.65 -10.77 4.43
CA LEU A 279 -12.81 -11.44 3.84
C LEU A 279 -13.73 -10.48 3.07
N GLU A 280 -13.58 -9.17 3.27
CA GLU A 280 -14.37 -8.19 2.53
C GLU A 280 -14.02 -8.19 1.04
N ASP A 281 -15.04 -8.17 0.17
CA ASP A 281 -14.87 -8.17 -1.27
C ASP A 281 -14.29 -6.83 -1.78
N PRO A 282 -13.08 -6.82 -2.38
CA PRO A 282 -12.50 -5.62 -2.98
C PRO A 282 -13.28 -5.03 -4.15
N ALA A 283 -14.16 -5.79 -4.80
CA ALA A 283 -14.87 -5.33 -5.98
C ALA A 283 -15.93 -4.26 -5.65
N GLN A 284 -16.23 -4.05 -4.36
CA GLN A 284 -17.15 -3.00 -3.90
C GLN A 284 -16.55 -1.62 -4.14
N ILE A 285 -17.35 -0.63 -4.53
CA ILE A 285 -16.85 0.74 -4.82
C ILE A 285 -16.34 1.44 -3.55
N ARG A 286 -16.87 1.09 -2.37
CA ARG A 286 -16.49 1.62 -1.05
C ARG A 286 -16.57 0.49 0.00
N PRO A 287 -15.62 -0.44 0.02
CA PRO A 287 -15.55 -1.40 1.10
C PRO A 287 -15.35 -0.66 2.44
N ARG A 288 -15.99 -1.15 3.50
CA ARG A 288 -16.04 -0.48 4.80
C ARG A 288 -14.82 -0.79 5.67
N ASP A 289 -14.39 -2.03 5.65
CA ASP A 289 -13.43 -2.62 6.58
C ASP A 289 -12.24 -3.29 5.87
N TYR A 290 -12.18 -3.25 4.53
CA TYR A 290 -11.19 -3.93 3.70
C TYR A 290 -9.76 -3.48 4.02
N TRP A 291 -8.79 -4.37 3.83
CA TRP A 291 -7.36 -4.24 4.19
C TRP A 291 -6.53 -3.11 3.52
N TYR A 292 -7.15 -1.99 3.16
CA TYR A 292 -6.44 -0.74 2.85
C TYR A 292 -6.91 0.42 3.73
N GLY A 293 -6.11 1.49 3.75
CA GLY A 293 -6.44 2.71 4.48
C GLY A 293 -6.14 2.66 5.98
N GLN A 294 -6.55 3.74 6.64
CA GLN A 294 -6.02 4.13 7.94
C GLN A 294 -6.44 3.20 9.09
N GLN A 295 -7.68 2.72 9.09
CA GLN A 295 -8.18 1.81 10.13
C GLN A 295 -7.40 0.50 10.11
N TYR A 296 -7.18 -0.09 8.93
CA TYR A 296 -6.39 -1.30 8.77
C TYR A 296 -4.93 -1.12 9.20
N SER A 297 -4.28 -0.04 8.78
CA SER A 297 -2.90 0.23 9.20
C SER A 297 -2.78 0.50 10.71
N TYR A 298 -3.78 1.12 11.34
CA TYR A 298 -3.80 1.26 12.80
C TYR A 298 -4.07 -0.05 13.53
N LEU A 299 -4.96 -0.90 13.02
CA LEU A 299 -5.16 -2.25 13.57
C LEU A 299 -3.85 -3.05 13.56
N THR A 300 -3.15 -3.08 12.43
CA THR A 300 -1.86 -3.79 12.32
C THR A 300 -0.78 -3.19 13.23
N ARG A 301 -0.69 -1.86 13.34
CA ARG A 301 0.19 -1.18 14.33
C ARG A 301 -0.13 -1.60 15.76
N ASP A 302 -1.40 -1.57 16.14
CA ASP A 302 -1.83 -1.85 17.51
C ASP A 302 -1.62 -3.33 17.88
N MET A 303 -1.80 -4.24 16.91
CA MET A 303 -1.42 -5.65 17.05
C MET A 303 0.08 -5.82 17.30
N ILE A 304 0.96 -5.10 16.57
CA ILE A 304 2.41 -5.15 16.79
C ILE A 304 2.77 -4.66 18.19
N ASP A 305 2.27 -3.48 18.58
CA ASP A 305 2.57 -2.86 19.87
C ASP A 305 2.10 -3.73 21.04
N LEU A 306 0.89 -4.27 20.96
CA LEU A 306 0.33 -5.16 21.97
C LEU A 306 1.10 -6.48 22.04
N THR A 307 1.48 -7.06 20.90
CA THR A 307 2.28 -8.29 20.85
C THR A 307 3.67 -8.09 21.48
N ARG A 308 4.32 -6.95 21.24
CA ARG A 308 5.61 -6.60 21.86
C ARG A 308 5.50 -6.53 23.39
N GLU A 309 4.46 -5.87 23.91
CA GLU A 309 4.22 -5.81 25.35
C GLU A 309 3.81 -7.18 25.93
N LEU A 310 3.08 -8.01 25.18
CA LEU A 310 2.72 -9.36 25.57
C LEU A 310 3.97 -10.24 25.75
N VAL A 311 4.86 -10.29 24.76
CA VAL A 311 6.13 -11.06 24.84
C VAL A 311 6.99 -10.60 26.01
N LYS A 312 7.10 -9.28 26.23
CA LYS A 312 7.86 -8.71 27.35
C LYS A 312 7.26 -9.12 28.71
N GLY A 313 5.94 -9.10 28.83
CA GLY A 313 5.22 -9.59 30.01
C GLY A 313 5.43 -11.09 30.23
N ALA A 314 5.21 -11.89 29.19
CA ALA A 314 5.39 -13.34 29.19
C ALA A 314 6.79 -13.75 29.66
N ARG A 315 7.84 -13.21 29.04
CA ARG A 315 9.25 -13.50 29.41
C ARG A 315 9.56 -13.16 30.86
N ARG A 316 9.04 -12.03 31.36
CA ARG A 316 9.22 -11.64 32.78
C ARG A 316 8.56 -12.64 33.73
N LEU A 317 7.35 -13.11 33.40
CA LEU A 317 6.62 -14.05 34.23
C LEU A 317 7.19 -15.47 34.16
N GLN A 318 7.61 -15.92 32.98
CA GLN A 318 8.26 -17.22 32.78
C GLN A 318 9.50 -17.37 33.69
N ARG A 319 10.38 -16.36 33.69
CA ARG A 319 11.57 -16.33 34.57
C ARG A 319 11.21 -16.37 36.05
N ARG A 320 10.13 -15.67 36.45
CA ARG A 320 9.69 -15.60 37.84
C ARG A 320 9.04 -16.90 38.31
N GLY A 321 8.23 -17.52 37.46
CA GLY A 321 7.52 -18.77 37.75
C GLY A 321 8.36 -20.03 37.57
N LYS A 322 9.59 -19.91 37.06
CA LYS A 322 10.51 -21.04 36.77
C LYS A 322 9.82 -22.16 35.98
N VAL A 323 9.07 -21.76 34.95
CA VAL A 323 8.34 -22.71 34.09
C VAL A 323 9.28 -23.29 33.06
N ASP A 324 9.29 -24.62 32.95
CA ASP A 324 10.05 -25.37 31.95
C ASP A 324 9.25 -25.47 30.64
N LEU A 325 9.29 -24.38 29.87
CA LEU A 325 8.74 -24.27 28.53
C LEU A 325 9.73 -23.49 27.66
N PRO A 326 9.69 -23.66 26.32
CA PRO A 326 10.43 -22.79 25.40
C PRO A 326 10.17 -21.31 25.69
N GLN A 327 11.19 -20.48 25.49
CA GLN A 327 11.04 -19.05 25.70
C GLN A 327 10.07 -18.47 24.65
N VAL A 328 9.09 -17.68 25.10
CA VAL A 328 8.25 -16.91 24.17
C VAL A 328 9.12 -15.86 23.48
N LEU A 329 9.22 -15.93 22.15
CA LEU A 329 10.00 -15.00 21.34
C LEU A 329 9.08 -14.06 20.55
N LEU A 330 9.57 -12.86 20.26
CA LEU A 330 8.93 -11.97 19.30
C LEU A 330 9.35 -12.45 17.90
N PRO A 331 8.41 -12.77 16.99
CA PRO A 331 8.72 -13.14 15.62
C PRO A 331 9.59 -12.07 14.91
N PRO A 332 10.55 -12.46 14.06
CA PRO A 332 11.43 -11.52 13.35
C PRO A 332 10.67 -10.44 12.57
N LEU A 333 9.55 -10.79 11.93
CA LEU A 333 8.68 -9.84 11.24
C LEU A 333 8.19 -8.71 12.17
N LEU A 334 7.73 -9.06 13.38
CA LEU A 334 7.23 -8.08 14.34
C LEU A 334 8.36 -7.33 15.07
N ALA A 335 9.60 -7.83 14.97
CA ALA A 335 10.80 -7.20 15.49
C ALA A 335 11.42 -6.19 14.49
N GLY A 336 11.08 -6.26 13.20
CA GLY A 336 11.79 -5.53 12.14
C GLY A 336 13.12 -6.19 11.79
N GLU A 337 13.18 -7.51 11.91
CA GLU A 337 14.37 -8.35 11.71
C GLU A 337 14.11 -9.46 10.67
N ALA A 338 13.06 -9.30 9.84
CA ALA A 338 12.77 -10.21 8.75
C ALA A 338 13.91 -10.25 7.73
N LYS A 339 14.13 -11.42 7.13
CA LYS A 339 15.19 -11.69 6.15
C LYS A 339 14.62 -12.53 5.01
N GLY A 340 15.40 -12.65 3.94
CA GLY A 340 15.05 -13.40 2.74
C GLY A 340 14.50 -12.49 1.65
N ARG A 341 13.78 -13.07 0.68
CA ARG A 341 13.28 -12.32 -0.48
C ARG A 341 12.15 -11.35 -0.09
N PHE A 342 12.05 -10.27 -0.84
CA PHE A 342 11.07 -9.20 -0.70
C PHE A 342 11.13 -8.51 0.67
N VAL A 343 12.35 -8.17 1.09
CA VAL A 343 12.66 -7.24 2.20
C VAL A 343 13.32 -5.96 1.66
N ASP A 344 13.63 -4.99 2.53
CA ASP A 344 14.35 -3.79 2.10
C ASP A 344 15.72 -4.13 1.50
N TYR A 345 16.18 -3.29 0.56
CA TYR A 345 17.52 -3.45 -0.03
C TYR A 345 18.62 -3.20 1.03
N PRO A 346 19.75 -3.94 1.01
CA PRO A 346 20.79 -3.78 2.02
C PRO A 346 21.47 -2.40 2.09
N HIS A 347 21.45 -1.62 0.99
CA HIS A 347 22.11 -0.32 0.91
C HIS A 347 21.23 0.87 1.31
N VAL A 348 19.96 0.63 1.65
CA VAL A 348 19.00 1.67 2.06
C VAL A 348 18.55 1.49 3.51
N GLY A 349 17.88 2.51 4.05
CA GLY A 349 17.29 2.43 5.38
C GLY A 349 18.22 2.98 6.46
N ALA A 350 17.97 2.57 7.70
CA ALA A 350 18.62 3.19 8.85
C ALA A 350 20.10 2.78 8.95
N SER A 351 21.00 3.76 9.03
CA SER A 351 22.44 3.52 9.24
C SER A 351 22.85 3.56 10.71
N GLY A 352 21.95 3.98 11.61
CA GLY A 352 22.20 4.03 13.04
C GLY A 352 21.06 4.65 13.84
N GLU A 353 21.37 5.09 15.05
CA GLU A 353 20.43 5.81 15.92
C GLU A 353 21.06 7.09 16.48
N HIS A 354 20.26 8.15 16.58
CA HIS A 354 20.63 9.31 17.37
C HIS A 354 20.47 9.03 18.87
N ASN A 355 21.43 9.51 19.67
CA ASN A 355 21.25 9.49 21.12
C ASN A 355 20.05 10.35 21.57
N LYS A 356 19.54 10.10 22.78
CA LYS A 356 18.31 10.73 23.29
C LYS A 356 18.34 12.27 23.29
N TRP A 357 19.49 12.89 23.56
CA TRP A 357 19.60 14.35 23.61
C TRP A 357 19.65 14.96 22.21
N SER A 358 20.49 14.40 21.33
CA SER A 358 20.56 14.78 19.92
C SER A 358 19.19 14.67 19.25
N ARG A 359 18.47 13.57 19.49
CA ARG A 359 17.11 13.38 18.97
C ARG A 359 16.15 14.48 19.40
N ARG A 360 16.13 14.82 20.70
CA ARG A 360 15.26 15.91 21.21
C ARG A 360 15.62 17.25 20.59
N LEU A 361 16.92 17.56 20.48
CA LEU A 361 17.39 18.80 19.87
C LEU A 361 17.00 18.88 18.38
N LYS A 362 17.21 17.80 17.61
CA LYS A 362 16.84 17.72 16.20
C LYS A 362 15.32 17.86 16.02
N LEU A 363 14.50 17.20 16.83
CA LEU A 363 13.04 17.37 16.80
C LEU A 363 12.62 18.83 17.07
N MET A 364 13.22 19.50 18.06
CA MET A 364 12.92 20.92 18.32
C MET A 364 13.34 21.83 17.16
N LYS A 365 14.51 21.56 16.55
CA LYS A 365 14.95 22.28 15.34
C LYS A 365 13.97 22.07 14.18
N TRP A 366 13.51 20.83 13.99
CA TRP A 366 12.55 20.48 12.95
C TRP A 366 11.20 21.20 13.14
N VAL A 367 10.69 21.26 14.37
CA VAL A 367 9.51 22.08 14.71
C VAL A 367 9.73 23.55 14.32
N GLY A 368 10.92 24.09 14.58
CA GLY A 368 11.31 25.43 14.15
C GLY A 368 11.28 25.61 12.63
N LEU A 369 11.83 24.66 11.86
CA LEU A 369 11.77 24.66 10.39
C LEU A 369 10.33 24.63 9.87
N PHE A 370 9.51 23.76 10.44
CA PHE A 370 8.11 23.63 10.04
C PHE A 370 7.34 24.93 10.32
N ARG A 371 7.56 25.54 11.49
CA ARG A 371 6.97 26.84 11.85
C ARG A 371 7.40 27.95 10.90
N GLN A 372 8.65 27.99 10.47
CA GLN A 372 9.13 28.96 9.48
C GLN A 372 8.37 28.82 8.15
N ARG A 373 8.17 27.60 7.66
CA ARG A 373 7.37 27.33 6.46
C ARG A 373 5.93 27.82 6.62
N VAL A 374 5.27 27.48 7.73
CA VAL A 374 3.89 27.91 7.99
C VAL A 374 3.78 29.44 8.06
N GLN A 375 4.75 30.12 8.67
CA GLN A 375 4.77 31.58 8.70
C GLN A 375 4.96 32.19 7.31
N HIS A 376 5.70 31.51 6.42
CA HIS A 376 5.81 31.91 5.02
C HIS A 376 4.46 31.83 4.30
N THR A 377 3.73 30.72 4.40
CA THR A 377 2.41 30.59 3.74
C THR A 377 1.39 31.59 4.28
N VAL A 378 1.42 31.89 5.58
CA VAL A 378 0.60 32.95 6.19
C VAL A 378 0.92 34.34 5.59
N ARG A 379 2.20 34.64 5.34
CA ARG A 379 2.59 35.90 4.69
C ARG A 379 2.13 35.96 3.24
N LEU A 380 2.30 34.87 2.47
CA LEU A 380 1.83 34.80 1.09
C LEU A 380 0.33 35.08 0.97
N LYS A 381 -0.47 34.54 1.89
CA LYS A 381 -1.91 34.82 1.97
C LYS A 381 -2.23 36.32 2.12
N ALA A 382 -1.39 37.06 2.83
CA ALA A 382 -1.57 38.50 3.06
C ALA A 382 -1.11 39.36 1.85
N GLU A 383 -0.16 38.87 1.06
CA GLU A 383 0.50 39.64 -0.02
C GLU A 383 -0.33 39.76 -1.31
N LYS A 384 -1.46 39.04 -1.45
CA LYS A 384 -2.40 39.11 -2.59
C LYS A 384 -1.71 39.07 -3.97
N ARG A 385 -0.69 38.22 -4.12
CA ARG A 385 0.01 37.96 -5.37
C ARG A 385 -0.89 37.23 -6.37
N SER A 386 -0.43 37.06 -7.61
CA SER A 386 -1.10 36.14 -8.54
C SER A 386 -1.07 34.70 -8.02
N THR A 387 -2.00 33.85 -8.49
CA THR A 387 -2.07 32.45 -8.08
C THR A 387 -0.79 31.69 -8.43
N GLU A 388 -0.24 31.91 -9.62
CA GLU A 388 0.99 31.26 -10.09
C GLU A 388 2.20 31.61 -9.23
N GLU A 389 2.43 32.91 -8.95
CA GLU A 389 3.52 33.35 -8.07
C GLU A 389 3.36 32.83 -6.63
N THR A 390 2.13 32.72 -6.16
CA THR A 390 1.81 32.19 -4.83
C THR A 390 2.16 30.70 -4.75
N LEU A 391 1.73 29.91 -5.73
CA LEU A 391 2.01 28.48 -5.82
C LEU A 391 3.51 28.21 -5.93
N GLN A 392 4.21 28.94 -6.82
CA GLN A 392 5.65 28.79 -6.98
C GLN A 392 6.41 29.12 -5.69
N SER A 393 6.11 30.26 -5.07
CA SER A 393 6.78 30.68 -3.83
C SER A 393 6.51 29.72 -2.66
N SER A 394 5.31 29.13 -2.60
CA SER A 394 5.02 28.10 -1.60
C SER A 394 5.74 26.79 -1.89
N TRP A 395 5.79 26.38 -3.16
CA TRP A 395 6.50 25.18 -3.61
C TRP A 395 8.00 25.25 -3.31
N ASP A 396 8.63 26.40 -3.58
CA ASP A 396 10.04 26.63 -3.29
C ASP A 396 10.32 26.54 -1.78
N ALA A 397 9.44 27.14 -0.95
CA ALA A 397 9.54 27.06 0.51
C ALA A 397 9.33 25.64 1.04
N ALA A 398 8.42 24.87 0.44
CA ALA A 398 8.19 23.47 0.79
C ALA A 398 9.37 22.57 0.38
N SER A 399 9.98 22.85 -0.77
CA SER A 399 11.19 22.18 -1.26
C SER A 399 12.40 22.45 -0.37
N ASP A 400 12.62 23.71 0.05
CA ASP A 400 13.67 24.05 1.03
C ASP A 400 13.43 23.38 2.39
N TRP A 401 12.17 23.36 2.85
CA TRP A 401 11.79 22.65 4.07
C TRP A 401 12.07 21.15 3.98
N GLY A 402 11.76 20.52 2.85
CA GLY A 402 12.03 19.11 2.58
C GLY A 402 13.52 18.81 2.68
N ARG A 403 14.34 19.52 1.91
CA ARG A 403 15.80 19.37 1.90
C ARG A 403 16.41 19.58 3.30
N ARG A 404 16.06 20.68 3.97
CA ARG A 404 16.58 20.98 5.33
C ARG A 404 16.11 19.98 6.38
N THR A 405 14.95 19.36 6.20
CA THR A 405 14.48 18.27 7.07
C THR A 405 15.36 17.04 6.89
N LEU A 406 15.66 16.64 5.66
CA LEU A 406 16.54 15.50 5.37
C LEU A 406 17.97 15.75 5.92
N ASP A 407 18.54 16.92 5.63
CA ASP A 407 19.85 17.35 6.16
C ASP A 407 19.88 17.32 7.71
N LEU A 408 18.82 17.82 8.35
CA LEU A 408 18.74 17.89 9.82
C LEU A 408 18.78 16.51 10.48
N PHE A 409 18.28 15.47 9.81
CA PHE A 409 18.24 14.10 10.34
C PHE A 409 19.33 13.20 9.75
N ASP A 410 20.29 13.76 9.03
CA ASP A 410 21.37 13.03 8.35
C ASP A 410 20.80 11.91 7.44
N VAL A 411 19.83 12.30 6.58
CA VAL A 411 19.18 11.41 5.60
C VAL A 411 19.70 11.72 4.21
N ASP A 412 20.43 10.77 3.62
CA ASP A 412 20.94 10.87 2.26
C ASP A 412 19.85 10.47 1.25
N LEU A 413 19.58 11.33 0.27
CA LEU A 413 18.60 11.08 -0.79
C LEU A 413 19.28 10.79 -2.11
N LYS A 414 19.01 9.61 -2.68
CA LYS A 414 19.41 9.22 -4.04
C LYS A 414 18.18 9.11 -4.92
N ILE A 415 18.21 9.74 -6.10
CA ILE A 415 17.11 9.69 -7.08
C ILE A 415 17.60 8.96 -8.32
N THR A 416 16.86 7.94 -8.73
CA THR A 416 17.12 7.14 -9.92
C THR A 416 15.91 7.23 -10.83
N ILE A 417 16.11 7.77 -12.03
CA ILE A 417 15.11 7.79 -13.10
C ILE A 417 15.31 6.54 -13.96
N ASP A 418 14.24 5.78 -14.21
CA ASP A 418 14.29 4.64 -15.10
C ASP A 418 14.75 5.06 -16.52
N PRO A 419 15.68 4.34 -17.18
CA PRO A 419 16.16 4.70 -18.51
C PRO A 419 15.06 4.82 -19.59
N ARG A 420 13.93 4.12 -19.43
CA ARG A 420 12.79 4.17 -20.36
C ARG A 420 11.92 5.42 -20.15
N PHE A 421 12.15 6.19 -19.08
CA PHE A 421 11.34 7.36 -18.72
C PHE A 421 11.37 8.41 -19.83
N ALA A 422 12.56 8.81 -20.28
CA ALA A 422 12.72 9.92 -21.22
C ALA A 422 12.02 9.65 -22.57
N ASP A 423 12.16 8.44 -23.10
CA ASP A 423 11.55 8.03 -24.37
C ASP A 423 10.02 8.07 -24.33
N MET A 424 9.44 7.67 -23.19
CA MET A 424 8.01 7.71 -22.94
C MET A 424 7.51 9.14 -22.66
N ALA A 425 8.25 9.92 -21.87
CA ALA A 425 7.92 11.31 -21.56
C ALA A 425 7.88 12.19 -22.81
N ALA A 426 8.80 11.96 -23.75
CA ALA A 426 8.82 12.65 -25.04
C ALA A 426 7.58 12.34 -25.89
N ARG A 427 7.18 11.06 -26.00
CA ARG A 427 5.98 10.64 -26.77
C ARG A 427 4.67 11.10 -26.15
N LEU A 428 4.63 11.22 -24.84
CA LEU A 428 3.50 11.78 -24.12
C LEU A 428 3.50 13.32 -24.13
N GLU A 429 4.55 13.94 -24.68
CA GLU A 429 4.74 15.39 -24.71
C GLU A 429 4.63 16.03 -23.31
N LEU A 430 5.19 15.39 -22.27
CA LEU A 430 5.01 15.83 -20.88
C LEU A 430 5.54 17.25 -20.62
N ALA A 431 6.57 17.67 -21.35
CA ALA A 431 7.11 19.02 -21.32
C ALA A 431 6.09 20.11 -21.73
N SER A 432 5.08 19.77 -22.53
CA SER A 432 4.09 20.73 -23.03
C SER A 432 3.10 21.23 -21.98
N GLY A 433 2.99 20.52 -20.85
CA GLY A 433 1.98 20.78 -19.82
C GLY A 433 0.53 20.42 -20.23
N LYS A 434 0.31 19.87 -21.43
CA LYS A 434 -1.04 19.54 -21.94
C LYS A 434 -1.62 18.24 -21.37
N ARG A 435 -0.76 17.33 -20.91
CA ARG A 435 -1.19 16.06 -20.32
C ARG A 435 -1.40 16.21 -18.82
N ARG A 436 -2.45 15.58 -18.32
CA ARG A 436 -2.75 15.50 -16.89
C ARG A 436 -1.81 14.47 -16.26
N VAL A 437 -0.87 14.92 -15.43
CA VAL A 437 0.15 14.03 -14.82
C VAL A 437 -0.13 13.81 -13.33
N VAL A 438 -0.06 12.55 -12.88
CA VAL A 438 -0.11 12.21 -11.44
C VAL A 438 1.07 11.34 -11.06
N PHE A 439 1.84 11.82 -10.08
CA PHE A 439 2.85 11.04 -9.38
C PHE A 439 2.21 10.14 -8.32
N PHE A 440 2.56 8.87 -8.35
CA PHE A 440 2.06 7.82 -7.45
C PHE A 440 3.19 7.28 -6.58
N PRO A 441 3.56 7.96 -5.48
CA PRO A 441 4.55 7.45 -4.54
C PRO A 441 4.01 6.32 -3.66
N THR A 442 4.90 5.40 -3.26
CA THR A 442 4.70 4.54 -2.10
C THR A 442 4.46 5.38 -0.83
N HIS A 443 3.65 4.89 0.10
CA HIS A 443 3.38 5.59 1.36
C HIS A 443 3.84 4.77 2.56
N GLN A 444 5.04 5.05 3.06
CA GLN A 444 5.77 4.22 4.02
C GLN A 444 6.13 4.99 5.30
N SER A 445 6.28 6.31 5.23
CA SER A 445 6.76 7.12 6.35
C SER A 445 6.17 8.53 6.38
N LEU A 446 6.30 9.22 7.51
CA LEU A 446 6.06 10.67 7.56
C LEU A 446 7.16 11.46 6.82
N LEU A 447 8.33 10.85 6.56
CA LEU A 447 9.38 11.43 5.72
C LEU A 447 9.03 11.45 4.22
N ASP A 448 7.94 10.80 3.81
CA ASP A 448 7.54 10.74 2.40
C ASP A 448 7.35 12.14 1.80
N HIS A 449 6.79 13.10 2.56
CA HIS A 449 6.60 14.46 2.06
C HIS A 449 7.92 15.23 1.86
N PRO A 450 8.85 15.32 2.84
CA PRO A 450 10.18 15.87 2.61
C PRO A 450 10.90 15.26 1.40
N VAL A 451 10.83 13.93 1.25
CA VAL A 451 11.43 13.22 0.11
C VAL A 451 10.74 13.58 -1.20
N MET A 452 9.40 13.62 -1.24
CA MET A 452 8.65 13.97 -2.45
C MET A 452 8.96 15.38 -2.94
N TYR A 453 8.94 16.39 -2.06
CA TYR A 453 9.28 17.76 -2.46
C TYR A 453 10.71 17.85 -3.00
N SER A 454 11.66 17.20 -2.32
CA SER A 454 13.06 17.18 -2.75
C SER A 454 13.23 16.45 -4.09
N THR A 455 12.45 15.40 -4.33
CA THR A 455 12.49 14.62 -5.57
C THR A 455 11.93 15.42 -6.75
N LEU A 456 10.74 16.00 -6.61
CA LEU A 456 10.05 16.71 -7.68
C LEU A 456 10.73 18.03 -8.05
N SER A 457 11.52 18.60 -7.14
CA SER A 457 12.35 19.79 -7.39
C SER A 457 13.81 19.46 -7.74
N SER A 458 14.15 18.18 -7.92
CA SER A 458 15.51 17.76 -8.25
C SER A 458 15.85 18.03 -9.73
N PRO A 459 17.12 18.34 -10.06
CA PRO A 459 17.55 18.47 -11.45
C PRO A 459 17.25 17.24 -12.30
N GLN A 460 17.44 16.04 -11.73
CA GLN A 460 17.17 14.77 -12.41
C GLN A 460 15.72 14.65 -12.85
N MET A 461 14.78 15.06 -11.98
CA MET A 461 13.36 14.98 -12.28
C MET A 461 12.92 16.06 -13.27
N ILE A 462 13.43 17.28 -13.12
CA ILE A 462 13.14 18.40 -14.03
C ILE A 462 13.61 18.06 -15.45
N GLU A 463 14.83 17.53 -15.60
CA GLU A 463 15.37 17.06 -16.87
C GLU A 463 14.54 15.92 -17.46
N ALA A 464 14.21 14.91 -16.65
CA ALA A 464 13.43 13.76 -17.11
C ALA A 464 12.01 14.14 -17.61
N MET A 465 11.39 15.13 -16.97
CA MET A 465 10.08 15.66 -17.38
C MET A 465 10.16 16.62 -18.57
N GLY A 466 11.35 17.15 -18.88
CA GLY A 466 11.53 18.22 -19.86
C GLY A 466 10.95 19.56 -19.40
N TRP A 467 10.96 19.83 -18.10
CA TRP A 467 10.49 21.09 -17.54
C TRP A 467 11.58 22.17 -17.54
N ASP A 468 11.18 23.44 -17.65
CA ASP A 468 12.10 24.59 -17.54
C ASP A 468 12.56 24.87 -16.10
N GLY A 469 11.88 24.28 -15.12
CA GLY A 469 12.17 24.42 -13.69
C GLY A 469 11.19 23.62 -12.82
N PRO A 470 11.34 23.66 -11.48
CA PRO A 470 10.44 22.97 -10.56
C PRO A 470 8.98 23.40 -10.77
N GLN A 471 8.08 22.43 -10.94
CA GLN A 471 6.65 22.69 -11.15
C GLN A 471 5.86 22.46 -9.86
N PRO A 472 5.03 23.44 -9.41
CA PRO A 472 4.15 23.25 -8.27
C PRO A 472 3.15 22.12 -8.50
N CYS A 473 3.20 21.09 -7.66
CA CYS A 473 2.27 19.96 -7.74
C CYS A 473 1.16 20.06 -6.68
N SER A 474 -0.06 19.72 -7.05
CA SER A 474 -1.17 19.59 -6.09
C SER A 474 -1.12 18.23 -5.40
N MET A 475 -1.27 18.18 -4.07
CA MET A 475 -1.40 16.90 -3.35
C MET A 475 -2.84 16.63 -2.95
N LEU A 476 -3.28 15.38 -3.13
CA LEU A 476 -4.52 14.89 -2.53
C LEU A 476 -4.24 14.47 -1.08
N ALA A 477 -4.72 15.26 -0.12
CA ALA A 477 -4.35 15.15 1.29
C ALA A 477 -5.58 14.97 2.18
N ARG A 478 -5.44 14.25 3.30
CA ARG A 478 -6.50 14.18 4.32
C ARG A 478 -6.51 15.45 5.17
N ALA A 479 -7.67 15.79 5.73
CA ALA A 479 -7.72 16.81 6.78
C ALA A 479 -6.96 16.34 8.04
N GLY A 480 -6.37 17.27 8.78
CA GLY A 480 -5.70 17.03 10.06
C GLY A 480 -4.30 16.42 9.95
N LEU A 481 -3.59 16.61 8.82
CA LEU A 481 -2.22 16.10 8.67
C LEU A 481 -1.25 16.66 9.71
N THR A 482 -1.51 17.87 10.22
CA THR A 482 -0.67 18.53 11.22
C THR A 482 -1.13 18.29 12.66
N THR A 483 -2.22 17.55 12.90
CA THR A 483 -2.68 17.20 14.26
C THR A 483 -1.62 16.54 15.14
N PRO A 484 -0.67 15.72 14.62
CA PRO A 484 0.43 15.20 15.45
C PRO A 484 1.35 16.29 16.04
N THR A 485 1.32 17.52 15.51
CA THR A 485 2.07 18.67 16.04
C THR A 485 1.33 19.42 17.14
N ASP A 486 0.10 19.01 17.46
CA ASP A 486 -0.69 19.57 18.54
C ASP A 486 -0.38 18.89 19.87
N LEU A 487 -0.11 19.69 20.90
CA LEU A 487 0.07 19.24 22.29
C LEU A 487 -1.18 19.55 23.11
N LYS A 488 -1.72 18.54 23.79
CA LYS A 488 -2.76 18.75 24.80
C LYS A 488 -2.11 19.05 26.16
N VAL A 489 -2.33 20.26 26.67
CA VAL A 489 -1.85 20.71 27.98
C VAL A 489 -3.02 21.27 28.76
N ALA A 490 -3.37 20.64 29.89
CA ALA A 490 -4.45 21.06 30.79
C ALA A 490 -5.80 21.34 30.07
N GLY A 491 -6.17 20.47 29.13
CA GLY A 491 -7.42 20.59 28.35
C GLY A 491 -7.37 21.60 27.20
N ARG A 492 -6.25 22.32 27.00
CA ARG A 492 -6.03 23.21 25.86
C ARG A 492 -5.11 22.55 24.82
N THR A 493 -5.40 22.79 23.54
CA THR A 493 -4.56 22.34 22.43
C THR A 493 -3.59 23.46 22.05
N ILE A 494 -2.29 23.17 22.09
CA ILE A 494 -1.21 24.10 21.71
C ILE A 494 -0.52 23.51 20.48
N SER A 495 -0.63 24.20 19.34
CA SER A 495 0.11 23.82 18.13
C SER A 495 1.57 24.21 18.23
N LEU A 496 2.47 23.24 18.04
CA LEU A 496 3.91 23.47 18.01
C LEU A 496 4.36 24.28 16.77
N ILE A 497 3.57 24.27 15.71
CA ILE A 497 3.87 24.94 14.44
C ILE A 497 3.25 26.33 14.33
N GLY A 498 2.55 26.78 15.37
CA GLY A 498 2.03 28.15 15.52
C GLY A 498 0.65 28.40 14.90
N VAL A 499 0.03 27.40 14.27
CA VAL A 499 -1.35 27.44 13.77
C VAL A 499 -2.06 26.12 14.07
N ASP A 500 -3.35 26.15 14.37
CA ASP A 500 -4.12 24.91 14.57
C ASP A 500 -4.26 24.08 13.28
N ALA A 501 -4.59 22.80 13.41
CA ALA A 501 -4.73 21.88 12.28
C ALA A 501 -5.73 22.37 11.21
N LYS A 502 -6.87 22.95 11.62
CA LYS A 502 -7.88 23.47 10.69
C LYS A 502 -7.34 24.66 9.86
N THR A 503 -6.52 25.50 10.46
CA THR A 503 -5.87 26.63 9.78
C THR A 503 -4.74 26.14 8.89
N ALA A 504 -3.98 25.12 9.31
CA ALA A 504 -3.00 24.48 8.45
C ALA A 504 -3.65 23.87 7.19
N ASP A 505 -4.75 23.13 7.33
CA ASP A 505 -5.46 22.53 6.19
C ASP A 505 -5.95 23.60 5.21
N ARG A 506 -6.50 24.71 5.70
CA ARG A 506 -6.88 25.85 4.84
C ARG A 506 -5.69 26.47 4.12
N LEU A 507 -4.53 26.60 4.78
CA LEU A 507 -3.33 27.12 4.12
C LEU A 507 -2.82 26.16 3.04
N LEU A 508 -2.88 24.85 3.29
CA LEU A 508 -2.53 23.85 2.27
C LEU A 508 -3.45 23.97 1.03
N GLU A 509 -4.76 24.16 1.23
CA GLU A 509 -5.71 24.29 0.13
C GLU A 509 -5.56 25.64 -0.61
N GLU A 510 -5.57 26.76 0.12
CA GLU A 510 -5.61 28.10 -0.46
C GLU A 510 -4.26 28.60 -1.00
N ILE A 511 -3.13 28.13 -0.43
CA ILE A 511 -1.78 28.64 -0.75
C ILE A 511 -0.93 27.59 -1.43
N ASP A 512 -0.95 26.35 -0.94
CA ASP A 512 -0.14 25.26 -1.51
C ASP A 512 -0.88 24.55 -2.67
N GLY A 513 -2.15 24.89 -2.89
CA GLY A 513 -2.96 24.36 -3.98
C GLY A 513 -3.36 22.89 -3.81
N TYR A 514 -3.39 22.39 -2.58
CA TYR A 514 -3.78 21.01 -2.26
C TYR A 514 -5.28 20.80 -2.40
N VAL A 515 -5.68 19.54 -2.54
CA VAL A 515 -7.08 19.14 -2.39
C VAL A 515 -7.23 18.39 -1.08
N ILE A 516 -7.94 19.01 -0.13
CA ILE A 516 -8.18 18.40 1.19
C ILE A 516 -9.42 17.51 1.15
N LEU A 517 -9.27 16.29 1.65
CA LEU A 517 -10.34 15.32 1.88
C LEU A 517 -10.99 15.63 3.24
N ASP A 518 -12.03 16.45 3.24
CA ASP A 518 -12.91 16.59 4.41
C ASP A 518 -13.98 15.49 4.36
N ARG A 519 -14.13 14.73 5.45
CA ARG A 519 -15.16 13.69 5.56
C ARG A 519 -16.57 14.27 5.80
N SER A 520 -16.66 15.56 6.13
CA SER A 520 -17.90 16.23 6.50
C SER A 520 -18.65 16.91 5.36
N ASP A 521 -18.02 17.05 4.18
CA ASP A 521 -18.59 17.79 3.05
C ASP A 521 -19.02 16.81 1.93
N GLU A 522 -20.34 16.65 1.74
CA GLU A 522 -20.93 15.76 0.73
C GLU A 522 -20.98 16.39 -0.68
N SER A 523 -20.52 17.63 -0.83
CA SER A 523 -20.64 18.41 -2.06
C SER A 523 -19.44 18.20 -3.01
N ALA A 524 -19.58 17.21 -3.89
CA ALA A 524 -18.60 16.69 -4.86
C ALA A 524 -17.45 15.88 -4.25
N ALA A 525 -17.31 14.62 -4.69
CA ALA A 525 -16.23 13.74 -4.25
C ALA A 525 -14.87 14.44 -4.41
N PRO A 526 -14.08 14.67 -3.34
CA PRO A 526 -12.81 15.39 -3.42
C PRO A 526 -11.84 14.89 -4.49
N THR A 527 -11.89 13.60 -4.84
CA THR A 527 -11.13 13.02 -5.96
C THR A 527 -11.53 13.60 -7.32
N ALA A 528 -12.79 13.99 -7.51
CA ALA A 528 -13.25 14.70 -8.71
C ALA A 528 -12.76 16.16 -8.73
N ARG A 529 -12.63 16.82 -7.57
CA ARG A 529 -11.98 18.15 -7.49
C ARG A 529 -10.50 18.03 -7.85
N PHE A 530 -9.83 17.01 -7.34
CA PHE A 530 -8.45 16.71 -7.69
C PHE A 530 -8.29 16.48 -9.19
N ALA A 531 -9.15 15.66 -9.82
CA ALA A 531 -9.13 15.45 -11.26
C ALA A 531 -9.24 16.75 -12.09
N LYS A 532 -9.96 17.76 -11.60
CA LYS A 532 -10.03 19.09 -12.24
C LYS A 532 -8.73 19.87 -12.08
N VAL A 533 -8.11 19.84 -10.89
CA VAL A 533 -6.82 20.52 -10.65
C VAL A 533 -5.72 19.99 -11.58
N LEU A 534 -5.81 18.71 -11.99
CA LEU A 534 -4.88 18.11 -12.94
C LEU A 534 -4.93 18.72 -14.35
N GLU A 535 -5.97 19.49 -14.68
CA GLU A 535 -6.04 20.27 -15.93
C GLU A 535 -5.10 21.47 -15.91
N GLU A 536 -4.71 21.94 -14.73
CA GLU A 536 -3.87 23.13 -14.55
C GLU A 536 -2.42 22.78 -14.21
N ARG A 537 -2.20 21.69 -13.45
CA ARG A 537 -0.86 21.34 -12.92
C ARG A 537 -0.74 19.86 -12.55
N PRO A 538 0.48 19.31 -12.45
CA PRO A 538 0.70 17.94 -12.01
C PRO A 538 0.18 17.70 -10.59
N GLY A 539 -0.15 16.44 -10.29
CA GLY A 539 -0.62 16.02 -8.98
C GLY A 539 0.26 14.97 -8.31
N VAL A 540 0.14 14.83 -6.99
CA VAL A 540 0.72 13.73 -6.21
C VAL A 540 -0.38 13.03 -5.43
N VAL A 541 -0.46 11.71 -5.54
CA VAL A 541 -1.39 10.90 -4.75
C VAL A 541 -0.73 9.68 -4.14
N TYR A 542 -0.80 9.59 -2.81
CA TYR A 542 -0.44 8.39 -2.07
C TYR A 542 -1.58 7.36 -2.17
N GLY A 543 -1.52 6.48 -3.18
CA GLY A 543 -2.61 5.58 -3.55
C GLY A 543 -3.07 4.62 -2.43
N ALA A 544 -2.20 4.30 -1.47
CA ALA A 544 -2.53 3.52 -0.27
C ALA A 544 -3.41 4.29 0.75
N GLY A 545 -3.37 5.63 0.71
CA GLY A 545 -4.15 6.52 1.58
C GLY A 545 -3.71 6.57 3.05
N THR A 546 -2.69 5.82 3.47
CA THR A 546 -2.04 5.90 4.79
C THR A 546 -0.63 5.30 4.75
N THR A 547 0.23 5.68 5.69
CA THR A 547 1.55 5.06 5.86
C THR A 547 1.43 3.63 6.39
N SER A 548 2.32 2.76 5.93
CA SER A 548 2.49 1.40 6.46
C SER A 548 2.82 1.35 7.96
N ALA A 549 2.41 0.27 8.61
CA ALA A 549 2.66 0.01 10.03
C ALA A 549 4.04 -0.62 10.29
N TYR A 550 4.51 -1.45 9.36
CA TYR A 550 5.83 -2.08 9.38
C TYR A 550 6.43 -2.06 7.96
N ASP A 551 7.73 -2.32 7.87
CA ASP A 551 8.57 -2.20 6.66
C ASP A 551 8.09 -3.08 5.50
N LEU A 552 7.64 -4.30 5.78
CA LEU A 552 7.13 -5.21 4.76
C LEU A 552 5.64 -5.05 4.47
N GLN A 553 4.95 -4.08 5.07
CA GLN A 553 3.56 -3.81 4.73
C GLN A 553 3.51 -2.96 3.46
N VAL A 554 2.94 -3.51 2.39
CA VAL A 554 2.63 -2.74 1.18
C VAL A 554 1.13 -2.76 0.99
N LEU A 555 0.47 -1.66 1.32
CA LEU A 555 -1.00 -1.60 1.32
C LEU A 555 -1.57 -1.62 -0.11
N PRO A 556 -2.72 -2.28 -0.34
CA PRO A 556 -3.44 -2.18 -1.59
C PRO A 556 -3.81 -0.74 -1.94
N MET A 557 -3.78 -0.43 -3.23
CA MET A 557 -4.20 0.88 -3.72
C MET A 557 -5.71 1.04 -3.63
N GLN A 558 -6.17 2.23 -3.27
CA GLN A 558 -7.60 2.54 -3.20
C GLN A 558 -8.19 2.62 -4.61
N HIS A 559 -8.80 1.54 -5.10
CA HIS A 559 -9.36 1.48 -6.47
C HIS A 559 -10.38 2.59 -6.78
N ALA A 560 -11.05 3.14 -5.75
CA ALA A 560 -11.96 4.26 -5.90
C ALA A 560 -11.26 5.52 -6.44
N LEU A 561 -9.96 5.72 -6.15
CA LEU A 561 -9.16 6.80 -6.70
C LEU A 561 -9.13 6.74 -8.23
N PHE A 562 -8.76 5.59 -8.78
CA PHE A 562 -8.63 5.36 -10.21
C PHE A 562 -9.95 5.53 -10.96
N ALA A 563 -11.09 5.23 -10.30
CA ALA A 563 -12.42 5.41 -10.89
C ALA A 563 -12.75 6.88 -11.22
N TYR A 564 -12.09 7.85 -10.58
CA TYR A 564 -12.30 9.27 -10.82
C TYR A 564 -11.21 9.90 -11.70
N LEU A 565 -10.09 9.22 -11.93
CA LEU A 565 -9.02 9.72 -12.79
C LEU A 565 -9.45 9.70 -14.26
N PRO A 566 -9.15 10.78 -15.03
CA PRO A 566 -9.46 10.85 -16.45
C PRO A 566 -8.71 9.78 -17.25
N ALA A 567 -9.25 9.38 -18.40
CA ALA A 567 -8.67 8.27 -19.17
C ALA A 567 -7.31 8.66 -19.80
N ASP A 568 -7.15 9.93 -20.18
CA ASP A 568 -5.93 10.52 -20.74
C ASP A 568 -4.89 10.93 -19.68
N ILE A 569 -5.05 10.43 -18.45
CA ILE A 569 -4.10 10.68 -17.36
C ILE A 569 -2.78 9.97 -17.67
N VAL A 570 -1.68 10.61 -17.29
CA VAL A 570 -0.36 9.98 -17.23
C VAL A 570 -0.02 9.69 -15.78
N LEU A 571 0.24 8.42 -15.48
CA LEU A 571 0.53 7.91 -14.14
C LEU A 571 2.03 7.67 -14.02
N VAL A 572 2.69 8.27 -13.04
CA VAL A 572 4.13 8.11 -12.80
C VAL A 572 4.36 7.42 -11.46
N PRO A 573 4.59 6.09 -11.43
CA PRO A 573 4.87 5.37 -10.20
C PRO A 573 6.23 5.77 -9.61
N ILE A 574 6.27 5.92 -8.29
CA ILE A 574 7.49 6.23 -7.53
C ILE A 574 7.59 5.29 -6.33
N ALA A 575 8.75 4.66 -6.13
CA ALA A 575 9.05 3.84 -4.96
C ALA A 575 10.14 4.49 -4.10
N MET A 576 9.94 4.51 -2.78
CA MET A 576 10.88 5.07 -1.80
C MET A 576 11.46 3.97 -0.92
N ARG A 577 12.62 3.43 -1.31
CA ARG A 577 13.26 2.30 -0.63
C ARG A 577 13.86 2.73 0.71
N GLY A 578 13.71 1.88 1.74
CA GLY A 578 14.29 2.07 3.07
C GLY A 578 13.65 3.16 3.95
N ILE A 579 12.73 3.97 3.41
CA ILE A 579 12.20 5.16 4.11
C ILE A 579 11.39 4.80 5.37
N HIS A 580 10.71 3.65 5.39
CA HIS A 580 9.97 3.18 6.57
C HIS A 580 10.90 3.06 7.78
N GLN A 581 12.12 2.55 7.59
CA GLN A 581 13.07 2.40 8.67
C GLN A 581 13.49 3.75 9.26
N LEU A 582 13.53 4.83 8.48
CA LEU A 582 14.00 6.12 8.99
C LEU A 582 13.02 6.76 9.97
N TRP A 583 11.72 6.63 9.73
CA TRP A 583 10.70 7.10 10.68
C TRP A 583 9.48 6.17 10.65
N PRO A 584 9.54 5.03 11.38
CA PRO A 584 8.49 4.01 11.32
C PRO A 584 7.26 4.44 12.14
N LYS A 585 6.09 3.98 11.70
CA LYS A 585 4.80 4.24 12.36
C LYS A 585 4.64 3.49 13.69
N CYS A 586 5.29 2.33 13.81
CA CYS A 586 5.39 1.58 15.05
C CYS A 586 6.67 1.94 15.83
N PRO A 587 6.60 2.08 17.16
CA PRO A 587 5.39 2.03 17.99
C PRO A 587 4.51 3.29 17.82
N ALA A 588 3.26 3.24 18.27
CA ALA A 588 2.35 4.39 18.21
C ALA A 588 2.98 5.64 18.84
N GLY A 589 2.96 6.76 18.11
CA GLY A 589 3.57 8.03 18.53
C GLY A 589 5.10 8.05 18.43
N ASN A 590 5.69 7.17 17.61
CA ASN A 590 7.13 7.14 17.43
C ASN A 590 7.69 8.49 16.94
N SER A 591 8.61 9.03 17.71
CA SER A 591 9.38 10.26 17.41
C SER A 591 10.86 9.96 17.14
N ASN A 592 11.21 8.68 16.95
CA ASN A 592 12.55 8.24 16.63
C ASN A 592 12.80 8.30 15.12
N ILE A 593 13.26 9.47 14.67
CA ILE A 593 13.78 9.66 13.32
C ILE A 593 15.25 9.24 13.33
N ARG A 594 15.61 8.31 12.45
CA ARG A 594 16.93 7.69 12.33
C ARG A 594 17.68 8.26 11.12
N PRO A 595 19.02 8.42 11.22
CA PRO A 595 19.86 8.72 10.06
C PRO A 595 19.93 7.53 9.11
N GLY A 596 20.24 7.77 7.85
CA GLY A 596 20.31 6.70 6.85
C GLY A 596 20.16 7.19 5.42
N SER A 597 19.72 6.30 4.54
CA SER A 597 19.58 6.60 3.11
C SER A 597 18.20 6.22 2.59
N VAL A 598 17.70 7.03 1.66
CA VAL A 598 16.51 6.76 0.85
C VAL A 598 16.92 6.74 -0.61
N GLU A 599 16.55 5.66 -1.30
CA GLU A 599 16.62 5.59 -2.76
C GLU A 599 15.21 5.75 -3.34
N VAL A 600 15.02 6.76 -4.17
CA VAL A 600 13.78 7.03 -4.90
C VAL A 600 13.94 6.50 -6.31
N ILE A 601 13.08 5.55 -6.68
CA ILE A 601 12.99 5.01 -8.03
C ILE A 601 11.78 5.62 -8.72
N VAL A 602 12.01 6.32 -9.82
CA VAL A 602 10.96 6.90 -10.66
C VAL A 602 10.76 6.00 -11.88
N SER A 603 9.62 5.31 -11.92
CA SER A 603 9.27 4.39 -13.01
C SER A 603 8.83 5.17 -14.26
N PRO A 604 8.88 4.54 -15.46
CA PRO A 604 8.43 5.19 -16.69
C PRO A 604 6.98 5.64 -16.59
N PRO A 605 6.59 6.78 -17.21
CA PRO A 605 5.21 7.22 -17.25
C PRO A 605 4.30 6.18 -17.92
N ILE A 606 3.09 6.02 -17.41
CA ILE A 606 2.11 5.05 -17.91
C ILE A 606 0.89 5.81 -18.46
N PRO A 607 0.53 5.63 -19.75
CA PRO A 607 -0.69 6.20 -20.29
C PRO A 607 -1.92 5.50 -19.69
N GLY A 608 -2.84 6.30 -19.17
CA GLY A 608 -4.10 5.82 -18.63
C GLY A 608 -4.99 5.20 -19.70
N GLU A 609 -4.86 5.62 -20.95
CA GLU A 609 -5.69 5.15 -22.07
C GLU A 609 -5.53 3.66 -22.35
N THR A 610 -4.32 3.13 -22.13
CA THR A 610 -4.05 1.70 -22.31
C THR A 610 -4.35 0.90 -21.05
N THR A 611 -4.10 1.49 -19.88
CA THR A 611 -3.98 0.75 -18.62
C THR A 611 -5.23 0.83 -17.76
N LEU A 612 -5.93 1.97 -17.71
CA LEU A 612 -7.19 2.09 -16.99
C LEU A 612 -8.28 1.32 -17.72
N LEU A 613 -9.24 0.75 -16.98
CA LEU A 613 -10.35 0.04 -17.59
C LEU A 613 -11.33 1.06 -18.20
N PRO A 614 -12.02 0.70 -19.31
CA PRO A 614 -13.00 1.59 -19.93
C PRO A 614 -14.04 2.09 -18.93
N ARG A 615 -14.40 3.38 -19.03
CA ARG A 615 -15.35 4.06 -18.13
C ARG A 615 -16.80 3.61 -18.35
N LYS A 616 -17.10 2.33 -18.13
CA LYS A 616 -18.45 1.76 -18.11
C LYS A 616 -18.87 1.51 -16.67
N ARG A 617 -20.17 1.65 -16.35
CA ARG A 617 -20.69 1.50 -14.97
C ARG A 617 -20.23 0.19 -14.30
N ALA A 618 -20.14 -0.89 -15.08
CA ALA A 618 -19.74 -2.20 -14.58
C ALA A 618 -18.22 -2.35 -14.34
N LEU A 619 -17.37 -1.55 -14.99
CA LEU A 619 -15.91 -1.50 -14.79
C LEU A 619 -15.49 -0.29 -13.94
N ARG A 620 -16.43 0.25 -13.17
CA ARG A 620 -16.17 1.41 -12.33
C ARG A 620 -15.21 1.08 -11.18
N THR A 621 -15.22 -0.16 -10.70
CA THR A 621 -14.24 -0.63 -9.73
C THR A 621 -12.95 -0.92 -10.49
N GLN A 622 -12.06 0.08 -10.58
CA GLN A 622 -10.77 0.02 -11.26
C GLN A 622 -9.76 -0.82 -10.46
N LEU A 623 -10.13 -2.07 -10.17
CA LEU A 623 -9.43 -2.96 -9.25
C LEU A 623 -8.14 -3.52 -9.86
N GLU A 624 -8.19 -3.91 -11.13
CA GLU A 624 -7.05 -4.44 -11.89
C GLU A 624 -5.94 -3.38 -12.06
N PRO A 625 -6.22 -2.14 -12.52
CA PRO A 625 -5.20 -1.09 -12.55
C PRO A 625 -4.64 -0.78 -11.16
N ALA A 626 -5.49 -0.67 -10.13
CA ALA A 626 -5.06 -0.41 -8.76
C ALA A 626 -4.06 -1.47 -8.25
N THR A 627 -4.33 -2.75 -8.54
CA THR A 627 -3.40 -3.84 -8.20
C THR A 627 -2.14 -3.85 -9.04
N LEU A 628 -2.19 -3.47 -10.31
CA LEU A 628 -0.98 -3.28 -11.12
C LEU A 628 -0.08 -2.18 -10.55
N PHE A 629 -0.61 -1.02 -10.17
CA PHE A 629 0.20 0.05 -9.57
C PHE A 629 0.80 -0.36 -8.22
N GLN A 630 0.08 -1.19 -7.46
CA GLN A 630 0.66 -1.83 -6.28
C GLN A 630 1.80 -2.78 -6.65
N ALA A 631 1.66 -3.58 -7.71
CA ALA A 631 2.68 -4.51 -8.17
C ALA A 631 3.96 -3.80 -8.60
N ILE A 632 3.83 -2.67 -9.33
CA ILE A 632 4.96 -1.80 -9.67
C ILE A 632 5.65 -1.32 -8.39
N HIS A 633 4.89 -0.84 -7.40
CA HIS A 633 5.45 -0.46 -6.11
C HIS A 633 6.15 -1.62 -5.40
N ILE A 634 5.59 -2.83 -5.38
CA ILE A 634 6.21 -4.00 -4.76
C ILE A 634 7.54 -4.33 -5.46
N ALA A 635 7.53 -4.41 -6.79
CA ALA A 635 8.68 -4.79 -7.60
C ALA A 635 9.82 -3.77 -7.49
N GLU A 636 9.50 -2.49 -7.32
CA GLU A 636 10.50 -1.44 -7.17
C GLU A 636 10.89 -1.18 -5.72
N LEU A 637 10.00 -1.38 -4.73
CA LEU A 637 10.29 -1.08 -3.33
C LEU A 637 11.14 -2.16 -2.66
N LEU A 638 10.88 -3.42 -2.96
CA LEU A 638 11.42 -4.57 -2.21
C LEU A 638 12.46 -5.34 -3.03
N ASN A 639 13.47 -5.86 -2.34
CA ASN A 639 14.53 -6.64 -2.94
C ASN A 639 14.02 -8.04 -3.29
N PRO A 640 13.94 -8.44 -4.57
CA PRO A 640 13.49 -9.78 -4.94
C PRO A 640 14.56 -10.85 -4.67
N ASP A 641 15.79 -10.48 -4.32
CA ASP A 641 16.91 -11.39 -4.07
C ASP A 641 17.08 -11.70 -2.56
N PRO A 642 17.62 -12.87 -2.20
CA PRO A 642 17.75 -13.33 -0.81
C PRO A 642 18.83 -12.62 0.03
#